data_AF-A0A959ZX26-F1
#
_entry.id   AF-A0A959ZX26-F1
#
_cell.length_a   1.000
_cell.length_b   1.000
_cell.length_c   1.000
_cell.angle_alpha   90.00
_cell.angle_beta   90.00
_cell.angle_gamma   90.00
#
_symmetry.space_group_name_H-M   'P 1'
#
loop_
_entity.id
_entity.type
_entity.pdbx_description
1 polymer ?
#
loop_
_entity_poly.entity_id
_entity_poly.type
_entity_poly.pdbx_seq_one_letter_code
_entity_poly.pdbx_strand_id
1 'polypeptide(L)'
;MKTRLAALLAAMAGLSFVGVAPAMGAIGDVETPTVTGPVPVTADSTPWAATDKALDSYGYVEQEFEYSGDAFAWDTSGPSDQTGTRITTGGPGDDGRYPYRTRMIVRRPANPADFNGTVIAEWQNVTAGFDLEANWFGDPEYLLDNGYAYVAVSAQRVGVNFLRGWDADRYGDLDVSARDSGGAETITNDALSYDIYAAAIKALLDGGNGADPLGPLAKPDTVIASGESQSGGRLSTYYNKVQPVHDVVDAFLITVSTGALRHDTATPAIRVLSETENRTPRTEADAPNYRQWEVAGGSHLPRMAFDNFQAPIERDLGLTLSASCVDYPLSRVQWPFVVNSAYEHLVDWANGGPAPPTAPRGEYQDTPADPNNQLVRDELGIAQGAIRMPEMSLPVQVNTGINAADPAGGGLFSAFCFLLGSNTDLPEQELSSRYDNWATYIDQVQTAADDLADQGFILDQDVPRLMAQHRQVPFLRPTPARRQSGGKQNAGNFTLAWKGTEADQSTFELQHSADGGVTWSPVPGAEALDDPAFEFTGKGEGEGEWTYRVRSVTTIPADAVRDEYAVTTPWSEPSGTTTVDKTAPKLGLSCPKRVKAGKRAYARIRASDEGVGLRKDPSGKRKIRTGRKGAKRIKAKAVDGVGNRTVKSCRVRVVKGRR
;
A
#
# COMPACT_ATOMS: atom_id res chain seq x y z
N MET A 1 -7.44 -4.25 -60.52
CA MET A 1 -8.30 -4.97 -61.48
C MET A 1 -7.61 -6.29 -61.82
N LYS A 2 -8.24 -7.44 -61.47
CA LYS A 2 -8.18 -8.80 -62.07
C LYS A 2 -6.90 -9.21 -62.85
N THR A 3 -6.23 -10.36 -62.71
CA THR A 3 -6.47 -11.68 -62.11
C THR A 3 -5.18 -12.53 -62.28
N ARG A 4 -5.03 -13.57 -61.44
CA ARG A 4 -4.07 -14.71 -61.47
C ARG A 4 -4.01 -15.44 -62.85
N LEU A 5 -3.05 -16.29 -63.26
CA LEU A 5 -2.35 -17.43 -62.61
C LEU A 5 -1.32 -18.10 -63.58
N ALA A 6 -0.43 -18.95 -63.04
CA ALA A 6 0.33 -20.11 -63.62
C ALA A 6 1.82 -19.88 -63.98
N ALA A 7 2.81 -20.72 -63.65
CA ALA A 7 2.90 -22.06 -63.03
C ALA A 7 4.32 -22.34 -62.47
N LEU A 8 4.42 -23.39 -61.62
CA LEU A 8 5.59 -24.01 -60.97
C LEU A 8 6.75 -24.41 -61.90
N LEU A 9 8.00 -24.39 -61.39
CA LEU A 9 8.86 -25.60 -61.28
C LEU A 9 10.08 -25.38 -60.37
N ALA A 10 10.45 -26.47 -59.69
CA ALA A 10 11.34 -26.62 -58.54
C ALA A 10 12.84 -26.38 -58.79
N ALA A 11 13.53 -25.90 -57.75
CA ALA A 11 14.90 -26.31 -57.41
C ALA A 11 15.16 -26.07 -55.91
N MET A 12 15.11 -27.16 -55.15
CA MET A 12 15.60 -27.23 -53.77
C MET A 12 17.12 -27.06 -53.75
N ALA A 13 17.62 -26.15 -52.93
CA ALA A 13 18.99 -26.17 -52.41
C ALA A 13 18.90 -25.98 -50.90
N GLY A 14 19.19 -27.07 -50.17
CA GLY A 14 19.13 -27.12 -48.72
C GLY A 14 20.20 -26.25 -48.07
N LEU A 15 19.76 -25.33 -47.22
CA LEU A 15 20.51 -24.97 -46.03
C LEU A 15 19.86 -25.69 -44.85
N SER A 16 20.56 -26.71 -44.37
CA SER A 16 20.26 -27.35 -43.10
C SER A 16 20.47 -26.34 -41.98
N PHE A 17 19.38 -25.71 -41.52
CA PHE A 17 19.37 -25.17 -40.16
C PHE A 17 19.47 -26.38 -39.24
N VAL A 18 20.65 -26.57 -38.65
CA VAL A 18 20.76 -27.36 -37.42
C VAL A 18 20.10 -26.52 -36.35
N GLY A 19 18.77 -26.63 -36.25
CA GLY A 19 18.04 -26.17 -35.09
C GLY A 19 18.49 -27.04 -33.93
N VAL A 20 19.25 -26.46 -33.00
CA VAL A 20 19.37 -27.02 -31.67
C VAL A 20 17.97 -26.85 -31.07
N ALA A 21 17.17 -27.91 -31.10
CA ALA A 21 15.96 -27.95 -30.31
C ALA A 21 16.40 -27.84 -28.83
N PRO A 22 15.81 -26.95 -28.02
CA PRO A 22 16.01 -27.04 -26.59
C PRO A 22 15.59 -28.45 -26.16
N ALA A 23 16.41 -29.10 -25.35
CA ALA A 23 15.99 -30.32 -24.69
C ALA A 23 14.79 -29.96 -23.82
N MET A 24 13.57 -30.30 -24.26
CA MET A 24 12.41 -30.29 -23.39
C MET A 24 12.73 -31.22 -22.23
N GLY A 25 12.82 -30.70 -21.01
CA GLY A 25 12.83 -31.52 -19.81
C GLY A 25 11.54 -32.34 -19.79
N ALA A 26 11.64 -33.60 -19.39
CA ALA A 26 10.45 -34.44 -19.32
C ALA A 26 9.88 -34.32 -17.90
N ILE A 27 8.70 -33.71 -17.75
CA ILE A 27 7.88 -33.77 -16.52
C ILE A 27 7.79 -35.20 -15.95
N GLY A 28 7.95 -36.22 -16.81
CA GLY A 28 8.04 -37.63 -16.45
C GLY A 28 9.20 -38.01 -15.51
N ASP A 29 10.21 -37.16 -15.33
CA ASP A 29 11.36 -37.43 -14.47
C ASP A 29 11.12 -37.10 -12.99
N VAL A 30 10.02 -36.40 -12.65
CA VAL A 30 9.59 -36.17 -11.26
C VAL A 30 8.58 -37.22 -10.85
N GLU A 31 8.74 -37.85 -9.68
CA GLU A 31 7.77 -38.83 -9.20
C GLU A 31 6.48 -38.15 -8.72
N THR A 32 5.32 -38.76 -9.00
CA THR A 32 4.05 -38.25 -8.45
C THR A 32 3.93 -38.71 -7.00
N PRO A 33 3.92 -37.80 -6.02
CA PRO A 33 3.91 -38.20 -4.63
C PRO A 33 2.56 -38.77 -4.21
N THR A 34 2.57 -39.56 -3.15
CA THR A 34 1.35 -39.92 -2.42
C THR A 34 0.93 -38.75 -1.55
N VAL A 35 -0.32 -38.31 -1.67
CA VAL A 35 -0.87 -37.19 -0.91
C VAL A 35 -1.96 -37.70 0.02
N THR A 36 -1.88 -37.30 1.29
CA THR A 36 -2.87 -37.60 2.33
C THR A 36 -3.37 -36.31 2.98
N GLY A 37 -4.66 -36.27 3.28
CA GLY A 37 -5.28 -35.12 3.92
C GLY A 37 -6.68 -34.84 3.38
N PRO A 38 -7.25 -33.67 3.71
CA PRO A 38 -6.65 -32.63 4.55
C PRO A 38 -6.43 -33.09 5.99
N VAL A 39 -5.33 -32.68 6.62
CA VAL A 39 -5.05 -32.96 8.03
C VAL A 39 -6.04 -32.19 8.90
N PRO A 40 -6.84 -32.84 9.76
CA PRO A 40 -7.88 -32.16 10.53
C PRO A 40 -7.33 -31.06 11.44
N VAL A 41 -8.04 -29.93 11.50
CA VAL A 41 -7.82 -28.89 12.51
C VAL A 41 -8.72 -29.21 13.71
N THR A 42 -8.13 -29.24 14.90
CA THR A 42 -8.83 -29.50 16.17
C THR A 42 -8.54 -28.39 17.17
N ALA A 43 -9.21 -28.40 18.33
CA ALA A 43 -8.97 -27.42 19.38
C ALA A 43 -7.52 -27.44 19.90
N ASP A 44 -6.86 -28.61 19.84
CA ASP A 44 -5.53 -28.82 20.40
C ASP A 44 -4.45 -29.00 19.32
N SER A 45 -4.80 -28.94 18.03
CA SER A 45 -3.85 -29.13 16.92
C SER A 45 -4.29 -28.36 15.68
N THR A 46 -3.47 -27.37 15.30
CA THR A 46 -3.64 -26.51 14.14
C THR A 46 -2.39 -26.54 13.26
N PRO A 47 -2.46 -26.14 11.99
CA PRO A 47 -1.26 -25.97 11.17
C PRO A 47 -0.33 -24.91 11.79
N TRP A 48 0.97 -25.16 11.78
CA TRP A 48 1.96 -24.14 12.16
C TRP A 48 1.84 -22.92 11.25
N ALA A 49 1.80 -21.73 11.85
CA ALA A 49 1.71 -20.44 11.18
C ALA A 49 0.54 -20.33 10.19
N ALA A 50 -0.60 -20.99 10.50
CA ALA A 50 -1.86 -20.81 9.79
C ALA A 50 -2.20 -19.31 9.65
N THR A 51 -2.77 -18.90 8.51
CA THR A 51 -3.00 -17.46 8.26
C THR A 51 -3.96 -16.84 9.29
N ASP A 52 -3.73 -15.59 9.64
CA ASP A 52 -4.61 -14.76 10.45
C ASP A 52 -5.68 -14.03 9.62
N LYS A 53 -5.61 -14.12 8.29
CA LYS A 53 -6.57 -13.51 7.37
C LYS A 53 -7.93 -14.20 7.46
N ALA A 54 -9.00 -13.40 7.41
CA ALA A 54 -10.38 -13.88 7.44
C ALA A 54 -10.78 -14.51 6.08
N LEU A 55 -10.26 -15.71 5.78
CA LEU A 55 -10.41 -16.37 4.49
C LEU A 55 -11.87 -16.56 4.05
N ASP A 56 -12.79 -16.73 4.99
CA ASP A 56 -14.22 -16.87 4.71
C ASP A 56 -14.80 -15.62 4.04
N SER A 57 -14.33 -14.42 4.40
CA SER A 57 -14.73 -13.16 3.78
C SER A 57 -14.28 -13.03 2.31
N TYR A 58 -13.24 -13.77 1.92
CA TYR A 58 -12.76 -13.88 0.54
C TYR A 58 -13.34 -15.11 -0.18
N GLY A 59 -14.10 -15.98 0.50
CA GLY A 59 -14.60 -17.24 -0.06
C GLY A 59 -13.52 -18.31 -0.19
N TYR A 60 -12.47 -18.26 0.63
CA TYR A 60 -11.32 -19.16 0.61
C TYR A 60 -11.37 -20.23 1.70
N VAL A 61 -10.62 -21.30 1.48
CA VAL A 61 -10.28 -22.31 2.50
C VAL A 61 -8.77 -22.46 2.63
N GLU A 62 -8.30 -22.71 3.85
CA GLU A 62 -6.94 -23.17 4.12
C GLU A 62 -6.99 -24.64 4.54
N GLN A 63 -6.16 -25.47 3.92
CA GLN A 63 -6.07 -26.89 4.20
C GLN A 63 -4.62 -27.33 4.20
N GLU A 64 -4.23 -28.13 5.19
CA GLU A 64 -2.92 -28.75 5.23
C GLU A 64 -2.99 -30.16 4.65
N PHE A 65 -2.01 -30.51 3.82
CA PHE A 65 -1.84 -31.84 3.27
C PHE A 65 -0.45 -32.35 3.58
N GLU A 66 -0.34 -33.64 3.81
CA GLU A 66 0.94 -34.33 3.82
C GLU A 66 1.18 -34.99 2.47
N TYR A 67 2.43 -35.04 2.04
CA TYR A 67 2.83 -35.79 0.87
C TYR A 67 4.15 -36.52 1.09
N SER A 68 4.28 -37.66 0.41
CA SER A 68 5.42 -38.56 0.55
C SER A 68 5.75 -39.24 -0.77
N GLY A 69 7.00 -39.69 -0.89
CA GLY A 69 7.52 -40.38 -2.05
C GLY A 69 9.02 -40.60 -1.89
N ASP A 70 9.70 -40.87 -2.99
CA ASP A 70 11.16 -40.93 -3.04
C ASP A 70 11.74 -39.66 -3.69
N ALA A 71 12.87 -39.19 -3.19
CA ALA A 71 13.63 -38.06 -3.72
C ALA A 71 15.09 -38.45 -3.97
N PHE A 72 15.69 -37.86 -5.01
CA PHE A 72 17.13 -37.93 -5.25
C PHE A 72 17.86 -36.76 -4.59
N ALA A 73 19.09 -37.01 -4.16
CA ALA A 73 20.01 -35.94 -3.84
C ALA A 73 20.58 -35.33 -5.12
N TRP A 74 20.77 -34.01 -5.15
CA TRP A 74 21.35 -33.30 -6.28
C TRP A 74 22.75 -32.77 -6.00
N ASP A 75 23.67 -33.00 -6.94
CA ASP A 75 24.88 -32.21 -7.05
C ASP A 75 24.58 -30.94 -7.85
N THR A 76 24.53 -29.83 -7.14
CA THR A 76 24.30 -28.49 -7.69
C THR A 76 25.57 -27.64 -7.72
N SER A 77 26.74 -28.26 -7.60
CA SER A 77 28.03 -27.57 -7.70
C SER A 77 28.29 -27.03 -9.12
N GLY A 78 29.35 -26.23 -9.25
CA GLY A 78 29.73 -25.59 -10.51
C GLY A 78 28.95 -24.32 -10.86
N PRO A 79 29.22 -23.73 -12.04
CA PRO A 79 28.64 -22.45 -12.50
C PRO A 79 27.10 -22.47 -12.62
N SER A 80 26.43 -21.32 -12.50
CA SER A 80 24.96 -21.22 -12.51
C SER A 80 24.29 -21.66 -13.83
N ASP A 81 24.99 -21.59 -14.95
CA ASP A 81 24.53 -22.00 -16.27
C ASP A 81 24.71 -23.51 -16.56
N GLN A 82 25.27 -24.26 -15.62
CA GLN A 82 25.44 -25.71 -15.75
C GLN A 82 24.31 -26.46 -15.05
N THR A 83 23.56 -27.30 -15.77
CA THR A 83 22.55 -28.19 -15.20
C THR A 83 23.16 -29.12 -14.14
N GLY A 84 22.45 -29.29 -13.02
CA GLY A 84 22.86 -30.18 -11.93
C GLY A 84 22.76 -31.66 -12.30
N THR A 85 23.28 -32.52 -11.44
CA THR A 85 23.24 -33.97 -11.65
C THR A 85 22.56 -34.67 -10.47
N ARG A 86 21.61 -35.57 -10.76
CA ARG A 86 21.03 -36.47 -9.76
C ARG A 86 22.07 -37.49 -9.30
N ILE A 87 22.16 -37.69 -7.99
CA ILE A 87 23.00 -38.72 -7.38
C ILE A 87 22.18 -40.02 -7.35
N THR A 88 22.56 -40.99 -8.17
CA THR A 88 21.82 -42.26 -8.37
C THR A 88 22.40 -43.44 -7.59
N THR A 89 23.07 -43.17 -6.48
CA THR A 89 23.71 -44.15 -5.59
C THR A 89 23.42 -43.77 -4.14
N GLY A 90 23.42 -44.74 -3.22
CA GLY A 90 22.98 -44.51 -1.83
C GLY A 90 21.47 -44.70 -1.67
N GLY A 91 20.96 -44.33 -0.49
CA GLY A 91 19.58 -44.64 -0.09
C GLY A 91 19.40 -46.09 0.35
N PRO A 92 18.21 -46.47 0.85
CA PRO A 92 17.95 -47.82 1.34
C PRO A 92 18.13 -48.93 0.29
N GLY A 93 17.93 -48.60 -1.00
CA GLY A 93 18.07 -49.51 -2.13
C GLY A 93 19.40 -49.41 -2.89
N ASP A 94 20.32 -48.53 -2.48
CA ASP A 94 21.54 -48.15 -3.23
C ASP A 94 21.27 -47.69 -4.68
N ASP A 95 20.12 -47.07 -4.91
CA ASP A 95 19.65 -46.55 -6.20
C ASP A 95 19.52 -45.01 -6.22
N GLY A 96 19.98 -44.35 -5.14
CA GLY A 96 19.92 -42.91 -4.95
C GLY A 96 18.56 -42.38 -4.50
N ARG A 97 17.58 -43.25 -4.28
CA ARG A 97 16.24 -42.88 -3.83
C ARG A 97 16.18 -42.84 -2.30
N TYR A 98 15.67 -41.74 -1.78
CA TYR A 98 15.48 -41.53 -0.36
C TYR A 98 14.02 -41.24 -0.07
N PRO A 99 13.35 -42.03 0.79
CA PRO A 99 11.97 -41.77 1.15
C PRO A 99 11.90 -40.45 1.93
N TYR A 100 10.85 -39.68 1.66
CA TYR A 100 10.53 -38.46 2.39
C TYR A 100 9.04 -38.42 2.72
N ARG A 101 8.70 -37.66 3.76
CA ARG A 101 7.33 -37.27 4.10
C ARG A 101 7.37 -35.83 4.62
N THR A 102 6.54 -34.97 4.06
CA THR A 102 6.48 -33.57 4.47
C THR A 102 5.07 -33.03 4.25
N ARG A 103 4.88 -31.72 4.40
CA ARG A 103 3.59 -31.06 4.26
C ARG A 103 3.58 -29.92 3.24
N MET A 104 2.38 -29.57 2.81
CA MET A 104 2.07 -28.32 2.15
C MET A 104 0.81 -27.70 2.77
N ILE A 105 0.75 -26.36 2.85
CA ILE A 105 -0.47 -25.62 3.20
C ILE A 105 -1.04 -25.06 1.90
N VAL A 106 -2.32 -25.34 1.62
CA VAL A 106 -3.02 -24.90 0.42
C VAL A 106 -4.11 -23.92 0.82
N ARG A 107 -4.02 -22.70 0.30
CA ARG A 107 -5.06 -21.67 0.38
C ARG A 107 -5.65 -21.48 -1.00
N ARG A 108 -6.95 -21.71 -1.14
CA ARG A 108 -7.60 -21.65 -2.46
C ARG A 108 -9.06 -21.23 -2.36
N PRO A 109 -9.66 -20.75 -3.47
CA PRO A 109 -11.09 -20.53 -3.53
C PRO A 109 -11.88 -21.80 -3.15
N ALA A 110 -12.91 -21.63 -2.33
CA ALA A 110 -13.83 -22.70 -1.97
C ALA A 110 -14.76 -23.05 -3.14
N ASN A 111 -15.17 -22.04 -3.89
CA ASN A 111 -15.97 -22.16 -5.10
C ASN A 111 -15.05 -22.23 -6.34
N PRO A 112 -15.06 -23.33 -7.11
CA PRO A 112 -14.18 -23.49 -8.27
C PRO A 112 -14.32 -22.42 -9.35
N ALA A 113 -15.46 -21.73 -9.43
CA ALA A 113 -15.67 -20.68 -10.42
C ALA A 113 -14.88 -19.39 -10.12
N ASP A 114 -14.36 -19.25 -8.90
CA ASP A 114 -13.61 -18.07 -8.46
C ASP A 114 -12.09 -18.29 -8.58
N PHE A 115 -11.64 -19.48 -9.01
CA PHE A 115 -10.23 -19.77 -9.28
C PHE A 115 -9.79 -19.18 -10.63
N ASN A 116 -8.70 -18.43 -10.61
CA ASN A 116 -8.19 -17.72 -11.79
C ASN A 116 -7.30 -18.57 -12.72
N GLY A 117 -7.05 -19.84 -12.38
CA GLY A 117 -6.20 -20.74 -13.16
C GLY A 117 -4.73 -20.77 -12.72
N THR A 118 -4.31 -19.89 -11.80
CA THR A 118 -2.91 -19.75 -11.39
C THR A 118 -2.65 -20.24 -9.97
N VAL A 119 -1.61 -21.07 -9.83
CA VAL A 119 -1.08 -21.50 -8.53
C VAL A 119 0.24 -20.79 -8.25
N ILE A 120 0.35 -20.19 -7.06
CA ILE A 120 1.62 -19.71 -6.49
C ILE A 120 2.17 -20.80 -5.57
N ALA A 121 3.22 -21.50 -6.01
CA ALA A 121 3.91 -22.51 -5.21
C ALA A 121 5.10 -21.87 -4.50
N GLU A 122 4.93 -21.43 -3.25
CA GLU A 122 5.98 -20.79 -2.48
C GLU A 122 6.88 -21.81 -1.77
N TRP A 123 8.18 -21.74 -2.02
CA TRP A 123 9.19 -22.44 -1.25
C TRP A 123 9.34 -21.79 0.13
N GLN A 124 8.96 -22.51 1.19
CA GLN A 124 9.02 -21.99 2.56
C GLN A 124 10.44 -21.60 2.98
N ASN A 125 10.57 -20.36 3.47
CA ASN A 125 11.82 -19.84 4.00
C ASN A 125 12.04 -20.37 5.43
N VAL A 126 13.28 -20.73 5.79
CA VAL A 126 13.60 -21.29 7.12
C VAL A 126 14.62 -20.48 7.91
N THR A 127 14.85 -19.22 7.52
CA THR A 127 15.87 -18.34 8.10
C THR A 127 15.67 -18.09 9.60
N ALA A 128 14.42 -18.04 10.06
CA ALA A 128 14.09 -17.87 11.48
C ALA A 128 14.17 -19.18 12.29
N GLY A 129 14.57 -20.29 11.66
CA GLY A 129 14.62 -21.62 12.29
C GLY A 129 13.33 -22.43 12.18
N PHE A 130 12.34 -21.93 11.44
CA PHE A 130 11.03 -22.56 11.18
C PHE A 130 10.49 -22.11 9.82
N ASP A 131 9.47 -22.80 9.29
CA ASP A 131 8.85 -22.44 8.01
C ASP A 131 8.18 -21.06 8.06
N LEU A 132 8.44 -20.26 7.02
CA LEU A 132 7.95 -18.90 6.79
C LEU A 132 7.42 -18.72 5.37
N GLU A 133 6.25 -18.12 5.27
CA GLU A 133 5.55 -17.73 4.05
C GLU A 133 5.92 -16.28 3.68
N ALA A 134 7.18 -16.07 3.32
CA ALA A 134 7.76 -14.73 3.22
C ALA A 134 7.06 -13.85 2.17
N ASN A 135 6.81 -14.35 0.94
CA ASN A 135 6.11 -13.56 -0.06
C ASN A 135 4.60 -13.42 0.27
N TRP A 136 4.00 -14.41 0.92
CA TRP A 136 2.63 -14.29 1.46
C TRP A 136 2.50 -13.15 2.47
N PHE A 137 3.51 -12.90 3.32
CA PHE A 137 3.46 -11.78 4.25
C PHE A 137 3.53 -10.43 3.54
N GLY A 138 4.00 -10.35 2.29
CA GLY A 138 3.97 -9.14 1.48
C GLY A 138 2.56 -8.57 1.34
N ASP A 139 1.73 -9.16 0.49
CA ASP A 139 0.37 -8.70 0.24
C ASP A 139 -0.59 -9.88 -0.03
N PRO A 140 -1.04 -10.58 1.02
CA PRO A 140 -1.88 -11.76 0.85
C PRO A 140 -3.29 -11.40 0.35
N GLU A 141 -3.80 -10.21 0.68
CA GLU A 141 -5.11 -9.74 0.21
C GLU A 141 -5.18 -9.70 -1.32
N TYR A 142 -4.10 -9.29 -1.98
CA TYR A 142 -4.03 -9.31 -3.44
C TYR A 142 -4.30 -10.70 -4.04
N LEU A 143 -3.65 -11.74 -3.51
CA LEU A 143 -3.82 -13.11 -3.99
C LEU A 143 -5.25 -13.61 -3.78
N LEU A 144 -5.85 -13.25 -2.63
CA LEU A 144 -7.22 -13.63 -2.26
C LEU A 144 -8.27 -12.92 -3.13
N ASP A 145 -8.11 -11.62 -3.37
CA ASP A 145 -9.05 -10.82 -4.18
C ASP A 145 -9.03 -11.23 -5.66
N ASN A 146 -7.92 -11.80 -6.15
CA ASN A 146 -7.72 -12.12 -7.56
C ASN A 146 -7.84 -13.61 -7.88
N GLY A 147 -8.31 -14.45 -6.94
CA GLY A 147 -8.67 -15.85 -7.23
C GLY A 147 -7.48 -16.81 -7.36
N TYR A 148 -6.29 -16.43 -6.89
CA TYR A 148 -5.11 -17.29 -6.90
C TYR A 148 -5.26 -18.46 -5.93
N ALA A 149 -4.66 -19.61 -6.26
CA ALA A 149 -4.38 -20.64 -5.26
C ALA A 149 -2.93 -20.48 -4.77
N TYR A 150 -2.74 -20.32 -3.46
CA TYR A 150 -1.43 -20.20 -2.82
C TYR A 150 -1.06 -21.51 -2.13
N VAL A 151 0.14 -22.02 -2.36
CA VAL A 151 0.65 -23.26 -1.76
C VAL A 151 2.02 -23.02 -1.11
N ALA A 152 2.09 -23.13 0.21
CA ALA A 152 3.33 -23.11 0.97
C ALA A 152 3.92 -24.53 1.06
N VAL A 153 5.13 -24.73 0.54
CA VAL A 153 5.79 -26.04 0.48
C VAL A 153 6.94 -26.15 1.50
N SER A 154 6.79 -27.05 2.48
CA SER A 154 7.84 -27.39 3.45
C SER A 154 8.85 -28.36 2.84
N ALA A 155 9.91 -27.85 2.21
CA ALA A 155 10.91 -28.67 1.50
C ALA A 155 12.24 -28.83 2.26
N GLN A 156 12.46 -28.09 3.36
CA GLN A 156 13.76 -27.98 4.03
C GLN A 156 13.77 -28.60 5.42
N ARG A 157 14.90 -29.21 5.79
CA ARG A 157 15.08 -29.94 7.05
C ARG A 157 14.90 -29.05 8.28
N VAL A 158 15.33 -27.79 8.23
CA VAL A 158 15.19 -26.87 9.37
C VAL A 158 13.71 -26.67 9.74
N GLY A 159 12.88 -26.35 8.76
CA GLY A 159 11.44 -26.17 8.95
C GLY A 159 10.76 -27.46 9.43
N VAL A 160 11.03 -28.58 8.77
CA VAL A 160 10.46 -29.89 9.14
C VAL A 160 10.88 -30.32 10.55
N ASN A 161 12.15 -30.13 10.94
CA ASN A 161 12.60 -30.46 12.29
C ASN A 161 11.97 -29.56 13.36
N PHE A 162 11.72 -28.28 13.05
CA PHE A 162 10.96 -27.41 13.93
C PHE A 162 9.53 -27.92 14.12
N LEU A 163 8.81 -28.23 13.03
CA LEU A 163 7.43 -28.72 13.06
C LEU A 163 7.31 -29.96 13.96
N ARG A 164 8.21 -30.93 13.80
CA ARG A 164 8.29 -32.14 14.64
C ARG A 164 8.42 -31.85 16.13
N GLY A 165 9.13 -30.79 16.49
CA GLY A 165 9.28 -30.35 17.87
C GLY A 165 8.10 -29.55 18.40
N TRP A 166 7.41 -28.81 17.52
CA TRP A 166 6.28 -27.94 17.87
C TRP A 166 4.99 -28.74 18.14
N ASP A 167 4.63 -29.67 17.26
CA ASP A 167 3.52 -30.61 17.47
C ASP A 167 3.95 -32.01 17.01
N ALA A 168 4.46 -32.80 17.96
CA ALA A 168 5.01 -34.12 17.69
C ALA A 168 3.94 -35.14 17.26
N ASP A 169 2.70 -34.98 17.71
CA ASP A 169 1.60 -35.89 17.35
C ASP A 169 1.15 -35.64 15.90
N ARG A 170 1.16 -34.36 15.47
CA ARG A 170 0.82 -33.98 14.09
C ARG A 170 1.95 -34.21 13.11
N TYR A 171 3.21 -33.91 13.49
CA TYR A 171 4.33 -33.85 12.54
C TYR A 171 5.44 -34.86 12.79
N GLY A 172 5.37 -35.69 13.83
CA GLY A 172 6.50 -36.54 14.27
C GLY A 172 7.08 -37.46 13.19
N ASP A 173 6.25 -37.87 12.23
CA ASP A 173 6.60 -38.74 11.10
C ASP A 173 7.13 -37.98 9.87
N LEU A 174 7.16 -36.65 9.87
CA LEU A 174 7.76 -35.90 8.77
C LEU A 174 9.29 -36.10 8.75
N ASP A 175 9.85 -36.27 7.56
CA ASP A 175 11.29 -36.35 7.32
C ASP A 175 11.62 -35.95 5.88
N VAL A 176 12.61 -35.06 5.74
CA VAL A 176 13.17 -34.61 4.45
C VAL A 176 14.70 -34.73 4.42
N SER A 177 15.26 -35.43 5.39
CA SER A 177 16.71 -35.57 5.60
C SER A 177 17.23 -36.99 5.40
N ALA A 178 16.31 -37.95 5.21
CA ALA A 178 16.55 -39.38 5.21
C ALA A 178 17.26 -39.89 6.46
N ARG A 179 16.66 -40.86 7.16
CA ARG A 179 17.23 -41.41 8.39
C ARG A 179 17.77 -42.83 8.22
N ASP A 180 18.89 -43.11 8.89
CA ASP A 180 19.41 -44.47 8.99
C ASP A 180 18.55 -45.33 9.94
N SER A 181 18.86 -46.62 10.06
CA SER A 181 18.14 -47.54 10.95
C SER A 181 18.23 -47.17 12.44
N GLY A 182 19.19 -46.32 12.82
CA GLY A 182 19.34 -45.76 14.16
C GLY A 182 18.59 -44.45 14.37
N GLY A 183 17.93 -43.93 13.33
CA GLY A 183 17.18 -42.68 13.35
C GLY A 183 18.04 -41.43 13.10
N ALA A 184 19.33 -41.57 12.78
CA ALA A 184 20.20 -40.43 12.51
C ALA A 184 20.01 -39.91 11.07
N GLU A 185 20.02 -38.59 10.90
CA GLU A 185 19.92 -37.94 9.58
C GLU A 185 21.15 -38.27 8.72
N THR A 186 20.92 -38.63 7.46
CA THR A 186 21.98 -39.02 6.52
C THR A 186 22.22 -37.96 5.45
N ILE A 187 21.23 -37.13 5.13
CA ILE A 187 21.32 -36.00 4.21
C ILE A 187 20.96 -34.70 4.96
N THR A 188 21.98 -33.95 5.38
CA THR A 188 21.80 -32.77 6.26
C THR A 188 21.94 -31.42 5.54
N ASN A 189 22.24 -31.43 4.24
CA ASN A 189 22.43 -30.23 3.40
C ASN A 189 21.19 -29.85 2.55
N ASP A 190 20.06 -30.49 2.81
CA ASP A 190 18.81 -30.46 2.02
C ASP A 190 19.01 -30.77 0.53
N ALA A 191 19.94 -31.65 0.16
CA ALA A 191 20.12 -32.06 -1.24
C ALA A 191 18.86 -32.73 -1.84
N LEU A 192 17.96 -33.26 -1.00
CA LEU A 192 16.66 -33.84 -1.41
C LEU A 192 15.59 -32.78 -1.70
N SER A 193 15.76 -31.55 -1.19
CA SER A 193 14.68 -30.53 -1.19
C SER A 193 14.19 -30.15 -2.58
N TYR A 194 15.03 -30.25 -3.61
CA TYR A 194 14.65 -29.90 -4.98
C TYR A 194 13.64 -30.90 -5.57
N ASP A 195 13.83 -32.20 -5.36
CA ASP A 195 12.87 -33.22 -5.78
C ASP A 195 11.59 -33.15 -4.94
N ILE A 196 11.71 -32.91 -3.64
CA ILE A 196 10.57 -32.75 -2.73
C ILE A 196 9.69 -31.58 -3.18
N TYR A 197 10.29 -30.43 -3.46
CA TYR A 197 9.58 -29.26 -3.97
C TYR A 197 8.94 -29.51 -5.35
N ALA A 198 9.66 -30.16 -6.27
CA ALA A 198 9.12 -30.53 -7.57
C ALA A 198 7.94 -31.50 -7.47
N ALA A 199 7.99 -32.46 -6.56
CA ALA A 199 6.93 -33.42 -6.32
C ALA A 199 5.68 -32.75 -5.77
N ALA A 200 5.81 -31.74 -4.89
CA ALA A 200 4.68 -30.93 -4.46
C ALA A 200 3.98 -30.26 -5.65
N ILE A 201 4.74 -29.63 -6.55
CA ILE A 201 4.20 -29.00 -7.76
C ILE A 201 3.55 -30.04 -8.68
N LYS A 202 4.17 -31.21 -8.84
CA LYS A 202 3.58 -32.30 -9.62
C LYS A 202 2.25 -32.79 -9.03
N ALA A 203 2.11 -32.82 -7.71
CA ALA A 203 0.84 -33.14 -7.07
C ALA A 203 -0.26 -32.12 -7.40
N LEU A 204 0.08 -30.84 -7.53
CA LEU A 204 -0.84 -29.77 -7.90
C LEU A 204 -1.27 -29.85 -9.38
N LEU A 205 -0.40 -30.36 -10.26
CA LEU A 205 -0.68 -30.49 -11.70
C LEU A 205 -1.47 -31.75 -12.06
N ASP A 206 -1.22 -32.86 -11.35
CA ASP A 206 -1.74 -34.19 -11.71
C ASP A 206 -2.65 -34.81 -10.63
N GLY A 207 -2.97 -34.07 -9.55
CA GLY A 207 -3.87 -34.49 -8.47
C GLY A 207 -3.23 -35.44 -7.44
N GLY A 208 -1.92 -35.71 -7.55
CA GLY A 208 -1.18 -36.63 -6.67
C GLY A 208 -1.68 -38.08 -6.73
N ASN A 209 -1.02 -38.97 -5.99
CA ASN A 209 -1.54 -40.31 -5.70
C ASN A 209 -2.32 -40.26 -4.39
N GLY A 210 -3.65 -40.06 -4.44
CA GLY A 210 -4.50 -40.02 -3.25
C GLY A 210 -5.42 -38.81 -3.23
N ALA A 211 -5.27 -37.97 -2.21
CA ALA A 211 -6.04 -36.72 -2.12
C ALA A 211 -5.51 -35.68 -3.12
N ASP A 212 -6.41 -35.02 -3.84
CA ASP A 212 -6.05 -33.87 -4.67
C ASP A 212 -5.95 -32.61 -3.79
N PRO A 213 -4.77 -31.97 -3.67
CA PRO A 213 -4.61 -30.77 -2.84
C PRO A 213 -5.47 -29.58 -3.31
N LEU A 214 -5.74 -29.49 -4.62
CA LEU A 214 -6.59 -28.44 -5.19
C LEU A 214 -8.08 -28.83 -5.18
N GLY A 215 -8.40 -30.09 -4.87
CA GLY A 215 -9.76 -30.57 -4.68
C GLY A 215 -10.62 -30.37 -5.94
N PRO A 216 -11.71 -29.57 -5.88
CA PRO A 216 -12.61 -29.40 -7.02
C PRO A 216 -12.16 -28.34 -8.04
N LEU A 217 -11.01 -27.68 -7.84
CA LEU A 217 -10.53 -26.69 -8.80
C LEU A 217 -10.17 -27.35 -10.13
N ALA A 218 -10.23 -26.56 -11.21
CA ALA A 218 -9.68 -26.99 -12.49
C ALA A 218 -8.16 -27.18 -12.39
N LYS A 219 -7.60 -28.00 -13.29
CA LYS A 219 -6.14 -28.09 -13.44
C LYS A 219 -5.57 -26.68 -13.68
N PRO A 220 -4.48 -26.26 -12.99
CA PRO A 220 -3.88 -24.96 -13.21
C PRO A 220 -3.42 -24.77 -14.66
N ASP A 221 -3.66 -23.58 -15.19
CA ASP A 221 -3.10 -23.11 -16.45
C ASP A 221 -1.66 -22.59 -16.27
N THR A 222 -1.32 -22.16 -15.04
CA THR A 222 0.01 -21.61 -14.72
C THR A 222 0.40 -21.95 -13.29
N VAL A 223 1.64 -22.41 -13.11
CA VAL A 223 2.30 -22.53 -11.81
C VAL A 223 3.49 -21.57 -11.75
N ILE A 224 3.41 -20.62 -10.82
CA ILE A 224 4.51 -19.73 -10.48
C ILE A 224 5.24 -20.32 -9.27
N ALA A 225 6.49 -20.69 -9.44
CA ALA A 225 7.36 -21.00 -8.31
C ALA A 225 7.86 -19.69 -7.69
N SER A 226 7.62 -19.53 -6.39
CA SER A 226 7.92 -18.30 -5.66
C SER A 226 8.85 -18.56 -4.49
N GLY A 227 9.75 -17.63 -4.20
CA GLY A 227 10.65 -17.73 -3.05
C GLY A 227 11.32 -16.40 -2.74
N GLU A 228 11.52 -16.15 -1.45
CA GLU A 228 12.06 -14.90 -0.94
C GLU A 228 13.33 -15.13 -0.13
N SER A 229 14.32 -14.26 -0.27
CA SER A 229 15.53 -14.27 0.56
C SER A 229 16.30 -15.61 0.43
N GLN A 230 16.45 -16.36 1.52
CA GLN A 230 17.07 -17.69 1.52
C GLN A 230 16.32 -18.69 0.63
N SER A 231 14.99 -18.74 0.67
CA SER A 231 14.23 -19.65 -0.21
C SER A 231 14.29 -19.18 -1.66
N GLY A 232 14.37 -17.87 -1.92
CA GLY A 232 14.72 -17.32 -3.24
C GLY A 232 16.09 -17.80 -3.75
N GLY A 233 17.05 -18.02 -2.85
CA GLY A 233 18.37 -18.58 -3.18
C GLY A 233 18.31 -20.07 -3.55
N ARG A 234 17.52 -20.85 -2.81
CA ARG A 234 17.18 -22.25 -3.17
C ARG A 234 16.48 -22.31 -4.52
N LEU A 235 15.53 -21.41 -4.74
CA LEU A 235 14.77 -21.32 -5.98
C LEU A 235 15.65 -20.91 -7.16
N SER A 236 16.61 -20.00 -6.96
CA SER A 236 17.61 -19.66 -7.98
C SER A 236 18.46 -20.88 -8.35
N THR A 237 18.82 -21.71 -7.37
CA THR A 237 19.52 -22.98 -7.65
C THR A 237 18.61 -23.97 -8.37
N TYR A 238 17.35 -24.10 -7.97
CA TYR A 238 16.37 -24.95 -8.67
C TYR A 238 16.22 -24.55 -10.13
N TYR A 239 15.95 -23.27 -10.40
CA TYR A 239 15.81 -22.70 -11.74
C TYR A 239 17.04 -22.99 -12.62
N ASN A 240 18.23 -22.83 -12.05
CA ASN A 240 19.48 -23.03 -12.77
C ASN A 240 19.80 -24.51 -13.04
N LYS A 241 19.65 -25.34 -12.01
CA LYS A 241 20.26 -26.66 -11.93
C LYS A 241 19.27 -27.80 -12.17
N VAL A 242 18.01 -27.60 -11.78
CA VAL A 242 17.03 -28.68 -11.65
C VAL A 242 15.86 -28.52 -12.61
N GLN A 243 15.34 -27.30 -12.76
CA GLN A 243 14.27 -26.98 -13.71
C GLN A 243 14.56 -27.47 -15.15
N PRO A 244 15.79 -27.38 -15.71
CA PRO A 244 16.06 -27.90 -17.05
C PRO A 244 15.87 -29.42 -17.20
N VAL A 245 15.77 -30.16 -16.09
CA VAL A 245 15.48 -31.59 -16.06
C VAL A 245 14.00 -31.83 -15.74
N HIS A 246 13.48 -31.18 -14.70
CA HIS A 246 12.12 -31.39 -14.21
C HIS A 246 11.04 -30.79 -15.09
N ASP A 247 11.23 -29.53 -15.51
CA ASP A 247 10.30 -28.76 -16.33
C ASP A 247 8.85 -28.74 -15.81
N VAL A 248 8.65 -28.56 -14.49
CA VAL A 248 7.32 -28.61 -13.83
C VAL A 248 6.75 -27.23 -13.46
N VAL A 249 7.43 -26.16 -13.85
CA VAL A 249 7.11 -24.78 -13.46
C VAL A 249 7.01 -23.91 -14.72
N ASP A 250 5.98 -23.06 -14.78
CA ASP A 250 5.73 -22.18 -15.91
C ASP A 250 6.42 -20.82 -15.77
N ALA A 251 6.63 -20.34 -14.53
CA ALA A 251 7.31 -19.07 -14.25
C ALA A 251 7.95 -19.03 -12.85
N PHE A 252 8.95 -18.17 -12.68
CA PHE A 252 9.67 -17.99 -11.42
C PHE A 252 9.62 -16.55 -10.91
N LEU A 253 9.16 -16.37 -9.67
CA LEU A 253 9.32 -15.13 -8.92
C LEU A 253 10.41 -15.31 -7.86
N ILE A 254 11.46 -14.49 -7.94
CA ILE A 254 12.56 -14.50 -6.98
C ILE A 254 12.63 -13.14 -6.28
N THR A 255 12.33 -13.11 -4.99
CA THR A 255 12.20 -11.88 -4.21
C THR A 255 13.37 -11.72 -3.25
N VAL A 256 13.95 -10.50 -3.18
CA VAL A 256 15.06 -10.10 -2.29
C VAL A 256 16.19 -11.14 -2.17
N SER A 257 16.54 -11.77 -3.29
CA SER A 257 17.58 -12.79 -3.38
C SER A 257 18.44 -12.58 -4.62
N THR A 258 19.76 -12.68 -4.46
CA THR A 258 20.75 -12.22 -5.46
C THR A 258 21.51 -13.35 -6.16
N GLY A 259 21.06 -14.59 -6.04
CA GLY A 259 21.66 -15.73 -6.73
C GLY A 259 21.53 -15.59 -8.24
N ALA A 260 22.64 -15.66 -8.98
CA ALA A 260 22.68 -15.51 -10.44
C ALA A 260 21.71 -16.48 -11.13
N LEU A 261 21.09 -16.07 -12.24
CA LEU A 261 20.21 -16.93 -13.03
C LEU A 261 20.79 -17.16 -14.43
N ARG A 262 20.51 -18.33 -14.99
CA ARG A 262 20.86 -18.67 -16.36
C ARG A 262 19.85 -18.06 -17.34
N HIS A 263 20.32 -17.68 -18.52
CA HIS A 263 19.50 -17.04 -19.57
C HIS A 263 19.28 -17.92 -20.80
N ASP A 264 19.76 -19.17 -20.75
CA ASP A 264 19.64 -20.17 -21.81
C ASP A 264 18.50 -21.18 -21.55
N THR A 265 17.54 -20.82 -20.69
CA THR A 265 16.29 -21.54 -20.47
C THR A 265 15.11 -20.78 -21.11
N ALA A 266 14.02 -21.49 -21.39
CA ALA A 266 12.80 -20.91 -21.93
C ALA A 266 11.88 -20.36 -20.83
N THR A 267 11.98 -20.87 -19.60
CA THR A 267 11.05 -20.51 -18.52
C THR A 267 11.25 -19.05 -18.08
N PRO A 268 10.19 -18.23 -18.07
CA PRO A 268 10.21 -16.86 -17.57
C PRO A 268 10.62 -16.75 -16.09
N ALA A 269 11.37 -15.69 -15.77
CA ALA A 269 11.68 -15.30 -14.40
C ALA A 269 11.66 -13.78 -14.22
N ILE A 270 11.04 -13.32 -13.13
CA ILE A 270 11.21 -11.95 -12.61
C ILE A 270 11.93 -12.04 -11.28
N ARG A 271 12.97 -11.22 -11.12
CA ARG A 271 13.62 -10.98 -9.83
C ARG A 271 13.24 -9.59 -9.32
N VAL A 272 12.62 -9.50 -8.15
CA VAL A 272 12.32 -8.23 -7.47
C VAL A 272 13.29 -8.06 -6.30
N LEU A 273 14.01 -6.94 -6.26
CA LEU A 273 15.04 -6.65 -5.27
C LEU A 273 14.74 -5.32 -4.57
N SER A 274 14.93 -5.29 -3.26
CA SER A 274 14.85 -4.07 -2.46
C SER A 274 16.18 -3.29 -2.52
N GLU A 275 16.24 -2.13 -1.86
CA GLU A 275 17.50 -1.41 -1.69
C GLU A 275 18.53 -2.23 -0.89
N THR A 276 18.09 -3.03 0.08
CA THR A 276 18.98 -3.87 0.91
C THR A 276 19.85 -4.79 0.05
N GLU A 277 19.28 -5.37 -1.02
CA GLU A 277 19.98 -6.24 -1.97
C GLU A 277 20.73 -5.44 -3.03
N ASN A 278 20.31 -4.23 -3.36
CA ASN A 278 20.90 -3.45 -4.46
C ASN A 278 21.91 -2.40 -4.01
N ARG A 279 22.46 -2.52 -2.79
CA ARG A 279 23.51 -1.61 -2.29
C ARG A 279 24.80 -1.64 -3.11
N THR A 280 25.06 -2.73 -3.81
CA THR A 280 26.14 -2.84 -4.78
C THR A 280 25.57 -3.12 -6.17
N PRO A 281 26.26 -2.71 -7.26
CA PRO A 281 25.78 -2.89 -8.61
C PRO A 281 25.40 -4.34 -8.91
N ARG A 282 24.20 -4.54 -9.43
CA ARG A 282 23.79 -5.81 -10.03
C ARG A 282 24.05 -5.75 -11.53
N THR A 283 24.98 -6.57 -12.01
CA THR A 283 25.46 -6.55 -13.40
C THR A 283 24.71 -7.52 -14.32
N GLU A 284 23.83 -8.35 -13.77
CA GLU A 284 22.97 -9.23 -14.55
C GLU A 284 21.98 -8.39 -15.36
N ALA A 285 22.06 -8.53 -16.69
CA ALA A 285 21.22 -7.82 -17.63
C ALA A 285 19.89 -8.55 -17.84
N ASP A 286 18.86 -7.81 -18.22
CA ASP A 286 17.62 -8.42 -18.71
C ASP A 286 17.91 -9.34 -19.91
N ALA A 287 17.15 -10.43 -20.00
CA ALA A 287 17.26 -11.42 -21.07
C ALA A 287 15.88 -11.76 -21.66
N PRO A 288 15.80 -12.51 -22.77
CA PRO A 288 14.51 -12.85 -23.40
C PRO A 288 13.50 -13.55 -22.49
N ASN A 289 13.94 -14.18 -21.40
CA ASN A 289 13.13 -14.87 -20.40
C ASN A 289 13.40 -14.37 -18.96
N TYR A 290 14.13 -13.25 -18.80
CA TYR A 290 14.49 -12.74 -17.48
C TYR A 290 14.30 -11.22 -17.37
N ARG A 291 13.72 -10.78 -16.25
CA ARG A 291 13.67 -9.37 -15.84
C ARG A 291 14.16 -9.20 -14.42
N GLN A 292 14.89 -8.12 -14.17
CA GLN A 292 15.22 -7.70 -12.81
C GLN A 292 14.65 -6.31 -12.52
N TRP A 293 13.88 -6.24 -11.45
CA TRP A 293 13.26 -5.04 -10.93
C TRP A 293 13.89 -4.68 -9.59
N GLU A 294 14.34 -3.45 -9.48
CA GLU A 294 15.01 -2.91 -8.30
C GLU A 294 14.11 -1.82 -7.72
N VAL A 295 13.85 -1.82 -6.42
CA VAL A 295 12.99 -0.81 -5.78
C VAL A 295 13.81 0.02 -4.80
N ALA A 296 13.86 1.33 -5.03
CA ALA A 296 14.60 2.27 -4.18
C ALA A 296 13.99 2.33 -2.77
N GLY A 297 14.82 2.47 -1.74
CA GLY A 297 14.39 2.69 -0.34
C GLY A 297 13.72 1.51 0.35
N GLY A 298 13.36 0.45 -0.38
CA GLY A 298 12.79 -0.77 0.19
C GLY A 298 13.79 -1.47 1.10
N SER A 299 13.33 -1.95 2.25
CA SER A 299 14.07 -2.90 3.09
C SER A 299 13.77 -4.34 2.67
N HIS A 300 14.68 -5.25 2.99
CA HIS A 300 14.49 -6.68 2.78
C HIS A 300 13.21 -7.21 3.43
N LEU A 301 12.91 -6.78 4.66
CA LEU A 301 11.61 -6.98 5.30
C LEU A 301 10.92 -5.62 5.49
N PRO A 302 9.93 -5.26 4.65
CA PRO A 302 9.21 -3.99 4.75
C PRO A 302 8.21 -4.01 5.90
N ARG A 303 7.71 -2.83 6.28
CA ARG A 303 6.69 -2.70 7.34
C ARG A 303 5.47 -3.61 7.11
N MET A 304 4.94 -3.62 5.89
CA MET A 304 3.75 -4.41 5.53
C MET A 304 3.95 -5.90 5.84
N ALA A 305 5.09 -6.46 5.43
CA ALA A 305 5.42 -7.86 5.70
C ALA A 305 5.69 -8.13 7.18
N PHE A 306 6.34 -7.20 7.89
CA PHE A 306 6.55 -7.33 9.33
C PHE A 306 5.22 -7.39 10.11
N ASP A 307 4.26 -6.52 9.76
CA ASP A 307 2.95 -6.47 10.42
C ASP A 307 2.14 -7.74 10.15
N ASN A 308 2.13 -8.25 8.90
CA ASN A 308 1.48 -9.52 8.53
C ASN A 308 2.14 -10.74 9.19
N PHE A 309 3.45 -10.68 9.43
CA PHE A 309 4.21 -11.75 10.07
C PHE A 309 4.02 -11.79 11.60
N GLN A 310 3.86 -10.64 12.24
CA GLN A 310 3.74 -10.49 13.69
C GLN A 310 2.58 -11.31 14.28
N ALA A 311 1.38 -11.21 13.70
CA ALA A 311 0.17 -11.77 14.31
C ALA A 311 0.17 -13.31 14.40
N PRO A 312 0.54 -14.07 13.35
CA PRO A 312 0.68 -15.53 13.45
C PRO A 312 1.74 -15.96 14.47
N ILE A 313 2.87 -15.25 14.56
CA ILE A 313 3.96 -15.60 15.49
C ILE A 313 3.58 -15.34 16.94
N GLU A 314 2.91 -14.23 17.21
CA GLU A 314 2.41 -13.93 18.54
C GLU A 314 1.36 -14.96 18.99
N ARG A 315 0.50 -15.41 18.08
CA ARG A 315 -0.48 -16.49 18.33
C ARG A 315 0.21 -17.82 18.68
N ASP A 316 1.16 -18.26 17.84
CA ASP A 316 1.67 -19.64 17.90
C ASP A 316 2.84 -19.81 18.87
N LEU A 317 3.60 -18.74 19.15
CA LEU A 317 4.75 -18.78 20.07
C LEU A 317 4.58 -17.91 21.31
N GLY A 318 3.56 -17.05 21.38
CA GLY A 318 3.43 -16.05 22.45
C GLY A 318 4.57 -15.03 22.44
N LEU A 319 5.18 -14.78 21.27
CA LEU A 319 6.32 -13.90 21.10
C LEU A 319 5.91 -12.63 20.35
N THR A 320 6.07 -11.48 21.01
CA THR A 320 5.98 -10.18 20.35
C THR A 320 7.34 -9.85 19.72
N LEU A 321 7.39 -9.65 18.40
CA LEU A 321 8.64 -9.32 17.73
C LEU A 321 9.06 -7.90 18.11
N SER A 322 10.33 -7.74 18.47
CA SER A 322 10.93 -6.43 18.73
C SER A 322 12.37 -6.41 18.23
N ALA A 323 12.78 -5.25 17.73
CA ALA A 323 14.11 -5.02 17.21
C ALA A 323 14.63 -3.66 17.69
N SER A 324 15.75 -3.69 18.39
CA SER A 324 16.50 -2.50 18.76
C SER A 324 17.57 -2.26 17.72
N CYS A 325 17.30 -1.31 16.82
CA CYS A 325 18.18 -0.93 15.73
C CYS A 325 18.77 0.46 15.96
N VAL A 326 19.87 0.78 15.26
CA VAL A 326 20.53 2.10 15.35
C VAL A 326 19.59 3.21 14.89
N ASP A 327 18.98 3.03 13.72
CA ASP A 327 17.92 3.90 13.21
C ASP A 327 16.56 3.24 13.42
N TYR A 328 15.50 4.04 13.41
CA TYR A 328 14.14 3.51 13.55
C TYR A 328 13.82 2.54 12.39
N PRO A 329 13.50 1.26 12.67
CA PRO A 329 13.49 0.21 11.65
C PRO A 329 12.22 0.22 10.80
N LEU A 330 12.22 -0.65 9.79
CA LEU A 330 11.13 -0.93 8.85
C LEU A 330 10.91 0.22 7.87
N SER A 331 11.47 0.09 6.67
CA SER A 331 11.13 0.98 5.56
C SER A 331 9.61 0.98 5.31
N ARG A 332 9.07 2.17 4.99
CA ARG A 332 7.65 2.38 4.68
C ARG A 332 7.32 2.18 3.20
N VAL A 333 8.33 1.93 2.36
CA VAL A 333 8.17 1.75 0.91
C VAL A 333 7.32 0.52 0.62
N GLN A 334 6.21 0.70 -0.10
CA GLN A 334 5.23 -0.34 -0.43
C GLN A 334 5.66 -1.19 -1.63
N TRP A 335 6.92 -1.67 -1.63
CA TRP A 335 7.44 -2.51 -2.70
C TRP A 335 6.71 -3.86 -2.88
N PRO A 336 5.93 -4.42 -1.91
CA PRO A 336 5.07 -5.57 -2.19
C PRO A 336 4.06 -5.35 -3.33
N PHE A 337 3.61 -4.11 -3.62
CA PHE A 337 2.77 -3.85 -4.81
C PHE A 337 3.53 -4.06 -6.13
N VAL A 338 4.87 -3.94 -6.12
CA VAL A 338 5.70 -4.32 -7.27
C VAL A 338 5.71 -5.85 -7.46
N VAL A 339 5.58 -6.61 -6.38
CA VAL A 339 5.45 -8.07 -6.44
C VAL A 339 4.08 -8.48 -7.00
N ASN A 340 3.00 -7.78 -6.64
CA ASN A 340 1.67 -8.00 -7.23
C ASN A 340 1.72 -7.87 -8.76
N SER A 341 2.32 -6.77 -9.24
CA SER A 341 2.52 -6.58 -10.69
C SER A 341 3.40 -7.68 -11.30
N ALA A 342 4.47 -8.09 -10.61
CA ALA A 342 5.32 -9.18 -11.09
C ALA A 342 4.56 -10.50 -11.27
N TYR A 343 3.58 -10.81 -10.40
CA TYR A 343 2.72 -11.99 -10.58
C TYR A 343 1.91 -11.91 -11.88
N GLU A 344 1.21 -10.79 -12.14
CA GLU A 344 0.41 -10.64 -13.37
C GLU A 344 1.27 -10.72 -14.63
N HIS A 345 2.41 -10.02 -14.64
CA HIS A 345 3.34 -10.08 -15.76
C HIS A 345 3.90 -11.49 -15.98
N LEU A 346 4.15 -12.25 -14.92
CA LEU A 346 4.59 -13.64 -15.03
C LEU A 346 3.50 -14.56 -15.59
N VAL A 347 2.25 -14.38 -15.16
CA VAL A 347 1.09 -15.11 -15.71
C VAL A 347 0.99 -14.85 -17.21
N ASP A 348 0.97 -13.58 -17.62
CA ASP A 348 0.85 -13.22 -19.02
C ASP A 348 2.05 -13.74 -19.83
N TRP A 349 3.27 -13.57 -19.33
CA TRP A 349 4.48 -13.94 -20.05
C TRP A 349 4.62 -15.45 -20.21
N ALA A 350 4.28 -16.24 -19.17
CA ALA A 350 4.26 -17.70 -19.25
C ALA A 350 3.24 -18.21 -20.28
N ASN A 351 2.13 -17.50 -20.45
CA ASN A 351 1.09 -17.83 -21.43
C ASN A 351 1.32 -17.25 -22.83
N GLY A 352 2.55 -16.81 -23.14
CA GLY A 352 2.94 -16.30 -24.45
C GLY A 352 2.57 -14.83 -24.70
N GLY A 353 2.19 -14.11 -23.66
CA GLY A 353 2.02 -12.66 -23.65
C GLY A 353 3.34 -11.89 -23.82
N PRO A 354 3.27 -10.55 -23.80
CA PRO A 354 4.46 -9.70 -23.91
C PRO A 354 5.40 -9.91 -22.71
N ALA A 355 6.69 -9.69 -22.95
CA ALA A 355 7.65 -9.68 -21.84
C ALA A 355 7.37 -8.47 -20.91
N PRO A 356 7.61 -8.61 -19.59
CA PRO A 356 7.42 -7.53 -18.63
C PRO A 356 8.31 -6.32 -18.96
N PRO A 357 7.94 -5.11 -18.50
CA PRO A 357 8.73 -3.91 -18.70
C PRO A 357 10.15 -4.07 -18.14
N THR A 358 11.13 -3.50 -18.84
CA THR A 358 12.48 -3.31 -18.29
C THR A 358 12.44 -2.18 -17.27
N ALA A 359 12.92 -2.46 -16.05
CA ALA A 359 12.97 -1.48 -14.98
C ALA A 359 14.24 -0.61 -15.04
N PRO A 360 14.18 0.65 -14.58
CA PRO A 360 15.38 1.40 -14.24
C PRO A 360 16.22 0.64 -13.21
N ARG A 361 17.54 0.77 -13.30
CA ARG A 361 18.49 0.21 -12.32
C ARG A 361 18.91 1.28 -11.32
N GLY A 362 19.42 0.86 -10.17
CA GLY A 362 20.07 1.74 -9.20
C GLY A 362 21.21 2.52 -9.87
N GLU A 363 21.40 3.76 -9.44
CA GLU A 363 22.57 4.54 -9.81
C GLU A 363 23.70 4.28 -8.81
N TYR A 364 24.92 4.09 -9.30
CA TYR A 364 26.06 3.66 -8.47
C TYR A 364 27.27 4.58 -8.64
N GLN A 365 27.99 4.78 -7.54
CA GLN A 365 29.24 5.52 -7.49
C GLN A 365 30.40 4.62 -7.94
N ASP A 366 31.25 5.11 -8.85
CA ASP A 366 32.44 4.37 -9.28
C ASP A 366 33.49 4.22 -8.16
N THR A 367 33.58 5.21 -7.27
CA THR A 367 34.53 5.25 -6.15
C THR A 367 33.81 5.56 -4.84
N PRO A 368 33.06 4.60 -4.28
CA PRO A 368 32.28 4.79 -3.07
C PRO A 368 33.17 4.84 -1.82
N ALA A 369 32.73 5.56 -0.79
CA ALA A 369 33.41 5.58 0.51
C ALA A 369 33.29 4.21 1.23
N ASP A 370 32.14 3.55 1.10
CA ASP A 370 31.91 2.18 1.56
C ASP A 370 31.70 1.26 0.33
N PRO A 371 32.60 0.30 0.07
CA PRO A 371 32.43 -0.61 -1.07
C PRO A 371 31.18 -1.51 -0.96
N ASN A 372 30.56 -1.62 0.21
CA ASN A 372 29.31 -2.37 0.42
C ASN A 372 28.04 -1.50 0.26
N ASN A 373 28.21 -0.19 0.01
CA ASN A 373 27.11 0.75 -0.20
C ASN A 373 27.52 1.80 -1.24
N GLN A 374 27.22 1.49 -2.49
CA GLN A 374 27.67 2.25 -3.65
C GLN A 374 26.54 3.07 -4.29
N LEU A 375 25.30 2.96 -3.81
CA LEU A 375 24.18 3.71 -4.39
C LEU A 375 24.45 5.22 -4.34
N VAL A 376 24.19 5.90 -5.45
CA VAL A 376 24.11 7.36 -5.51
C VAL A 376 22.89 7.78 -4.71
N ARG A 377 23.04 8.81 -3.87
CA ARG A 377 21.98 9.36 -3.03
C ARG A 377 21.85 10.85 -3.29
N ASP A 378 20.62 11.37 -3.20
CA ASP A 378 20.38 12.81 -3.24
C ASP A 378 20.75 13.48 -1.91
N GLU A 379 20.47 14.78 -1.83
CA GLU A 379 20.67 15.62 -0.65
C GLU A 379 19.90 15.18 0.60
N LEU A 380 18.83 14.39 0.45
CA LEU A 380 18.10 13.78 1.57
C LEU A 380 18.64 12.40 1.98
N GLY A 381 19.60 11.85 1.24
CA GLY A 381 20.09 10.50 1.45
C GLY A 381 19.24 9.41 0.77
N ILE A 382 18.32 9.80 -0.11
CA ILE A 382 17.43 8.89 -0.83
C ILE A 382 18.16 8.35 -2.07
N ALA A 383 18.21 7.02 -2.22
CA ALA A 383 18.88 6.36 -3.34
C ALA A 383 18.29 6.81 -4.69
N GLN A 384 19.14 6.99 -5.72
CA GLN A 384 18.77 7.39 -7.07
C GLN A 384 18.66 6.18 -8.03
N GLY A 385 17.93 6.36 -9.13
CA GLY A 385 17.58 5.28 -10.05
C GLY A 385 16.50 4.35 -9.47
N ALA A 386 16.47 3.11 -9.99
CA ALA A 386 15.53 2.04 -9.63
C ALA A 386 14.04 2.43 -9.84
N ILE A 387 13.11 1.52 -9.54
CA ILE A 387 11.69 1.83 -9.42
C ILE A 387 11.51 2.70 -8.18
N ARG A 388 10.94 3.89 -8.37
CA ARG A 388 10.71 4.87 -7.30
C ARG A 388 9.22 4.94 -6.98
N MET A 389 8.83 4.22 -5.94
CA MET A 389 7.50 4.34 -5.34
C MET A 389 7.26 5.78 -4.82
N PRO A 390 6.00 6.22 -4.59
CA PRO A 390 5.72 7.59 -4.14
C PRO A 390 6.43 8.00 -2.84
N GLU A 391 6.74 7.06 -1.94
CA GLU A 391 7.54 7.31 -0.74
C GLU A 391 8.97 7.77 -1.04
N MET A 392 9.46 7.52 -2.27
CA MET A 392 10.80 7.88 -2.74
C MET A 392 10.80 9.09 -3.66
N SER A 393 9.79 9.25 -4.51
CA SER A 393 9.68 10.40 -5.42
C SER A 393 9.05 11.62 -4.74
N LEU A 394 8.19 11.39 -3.74
CA LEU A 394 7.49 12.41 -2.94
C LEU A 394 7.70 12.11 -1.45
N PRO A 395 8.95 12.21 -0.95
CA PRO A 395 9.28 11.80 0.40
C PRO A 395 8.62 12.73 1.43
N VAL A 396 7.99 12.13 2.43
CA VAL A 396 7.66 12.76 3.72
C VAL A 396 8.51 12.20 4.86
N GLN A 397 9.22 11.11 4.57
CA GLN A 397 10.22 10.45 5.39
C GLN A 397 11.36 10.02 4.46
N VAL A 398 12.57 9.90 5.00
CA VAL A 398 13.70 9.27 4.31
C VAL A 398 13.65 7.78 4.58
N ASN A 399 13.45 6.98 3.55
CA ASN A 399 13.44 5.52 3.61
C ASN A 399 14.73 4.94 3.02
N THR A 400 15.29 3.91 3.66
CA THR A 400 16.53 3.26 3.24
C THR A 400 16.48 1.75 3.55
N GLY A 401 17.19 0.96 2.74
CA GLY A 401 17.37 -0.48 2.96
C GLY A 401 18.52 -0.82 3.92
N ILE A 402 19.09 0.17 4.61
CA ILE A 402 20.26 0.05 5.48
C ILE A 402 19.87 0.36 6.91
N ASN A 403 20.27 -0.53 7.82
CA ASN A 403 20.26 -0.30 9.26
C ASN A 403 21.23 -1.30 9.93
N ALA A 404 21.40 -1.21 11.24
CA ALA A 404 22.23 -2.12 12.02
C ALA A 404 21.62 -2.33 13.41
N ALA A 405 22.01 -3.42 14.07
CA ALA A 405 21.61 -3.66 15.46
C ALA A 405 22.20 -2.58 16.36
N ASP A 406 21.40 -2.03 17.28
CA ASP A 406 21.90 -1.14 18.31
C ASP A 406 22.83 -1.92 19.26
N PRO A 407 24.12 -1.55 19.40
CA PRO A 407 25.04 -2.23 20.30
C PRO A 407 24.62 -2.19 21.78
N ALA A 408 23.82 -1.20 22.18
CA ALA A 408 23.29 -1.06 23.54
C ALA A 408 21.91 -1.70 23.72
N GLY A 409 21.27 -2.08 22.61
CA GLY A 409 19.92 -2.61 22.55
C GLY A 409 19.84 -4.13 22.67
N GLY A 410 18.60 -4.62 22.80
CA GLY A 410 18.26 -6.04 22.78
C GLY A 410 16.89 -6.24 22.14
N GLY A 411 16.53 -7.48 21.86
CA GLY A 411 15.29 -7.82 21.16
C GLY A 411 15.48 -9.08 20.35
N LEU A 412 14.40 -9.85 20.18
CA LEU A 412 14.44 -11.14 19.48
C LEU A 412 14.90 -10.95 18.02
N PHE A 413 14.52 -9.81 17.41
CA PHE A 413 14.81 -9.50 16.01
C PHE A 413 15.93 -8.47 15.82
N SER A 414 16.60 -8.02 16.88
CA SER A 414 17.68 -7.02 16.75
C SER A 414 18.83 -7.49 15.86
N ALA A 415 19.15 -8.79 15.85
CA ALA A 415 20.16 -9.35 14.95
C ALA A 415 19.81 -9.19 13.46
N PHE A 416 18.52 -9.02 13.13
CA PHE A 416 18.02 -8.83 11.78
C PHE A 416 17.85 -7.37 11.37
N CYS A 417 18.26 -6.39 12.20
CA CYS A 417 18.14 -4.97 11.86
C CYS A 417 18.72 -4.61 10.48
N PHE A 418 19.79 -5.29 10.03
CA PHE A 418 20.36 -5.09 8.69
C PHE A 418 19.41 -5.44 7.52
N LEU A 419 18.33 -6.16 7.79
CA LEU A 419 17.25 -6.50 6.85
C LEU A 419 16.03 -5.58 6.98
N LEU A 420 15.90 -4.85 8.09
CA LEU A 420 14.71 -4.04 8.37
C LEU A 420 14.77 -2.66 7.73
N GLY A 421 15.95 -2.22 7.28
CA GLY A 421 16.16 -0.86 6.81
C GLY A 421 15.74 0.18 7.85
N SER A 422 15.47 1.41 7.41
CA SER A 422 15.02 2.46 8.31
C SER A 422 14.09 3.47 7.64
N ASN A 423 13.34 4.19 8.48
CA ASN A 423 12.56 5.35 8.09
C ASN A 423 12.78 6.50 9.08
N THR A 424 12.97 7.72 8.56
CA THR A 424 13.17 8.93 9.38
C THR A 424 12.28 10.06 8.89
N ASP A 425 11.47 10.64 9.78
CA ASP A 425 10.58 11.77 9.46
C ASP A 425 11.37 12.97 8.93
N LEU A 426 10.91 13.57 7.82
CA LEU A 426 11.51 14.83 7.35
C LEU A 426 11.15 15.98 8.30
N PRO A 427 12.08 16.92 8.55
CA PRO A 427 11.79 18.06 9.40
C PRO A 427 10.73 18.98 8.76
N GLU A 428 9.96 19.65 9.60
CA GLU A 428 8.86 20.54 9.18
C GLU A 428 9.25 21.56 8.10
N GLN A 429 10.47 22.13 8.21
CA GLN A 429 10.98 23.10 7.25
C GLN A 429 11.16 22.49 5.85
N GLU A 430 11.60 21.23 5.79
CA GLU A 430 11.80 20.51 4.53
C GLU A 430 10.47 20.10 3.92
N LEU A 431 9.50 19.67 4.74
CA LEU A 431 8.15 19.38 4.26
C LEU A 431 7.46 20.62 3.71
N SER A 432 7.62 21.77 4.39
CA SER A 432 6.99 23.04 4.00
C SER A 432 7.62 23.66 2.76
N SER A 433 8.87 23.35 2.44
CA SER A 433 9.52 23.79 1.20
C SER A 433 9.13 22.93 0.00
N ARG A 434 8.80 21.65 0.23
CA ARG A 434 8.42 20.66 -0.80
C ARG A 434 6.94 20.68 -1.13
N TYR A 435 6.09 20.79 -0.12
CA TYR A 435 4.64 20.65 -0.26
C TYR A 435 3.91 21.86 0.27
N ASP A 436 3.07 22.45 -0.59
CA ASP A 436 2.23 23.58 -0.19
C ASP A 436 1.29 23.22 0.97
N ASN A 437 0.67 22.04 0.90
CA ASN A 437 -0.25 21.49 1.90
C ASN A 437 -0.55 20.02 1.58
N TRP A 438 -1.27 19.36 2.49
CA TRP A 438 -1.68 17.96 2.37
C TRP A 438 -2.40 17.65 1.05
N ALA A 439 -3.32 18.50 0.57
CA ALA A 439 -4.07 18.19 -0.65
C ALA A 439 -3.18 18.22 -1.90
N THR A 440 -2.24 19.17 -1.98
CA THR A 440 -1.26 19.22 -3.07
C THR A 440 -0.40 17.97 -3.09
N TYR A 441 0.04 17.49 -1.92
CA TYR A 441 0.78 16.24 -1.80
C TYR A 441 -0.02 15.04 -2.30
N ILE A 442 -1.27 14.89 -1.87
CA ILE A 442 -2.13 13.78 -2.31
C ILE A 442 -2.37 13.80 -3.83
N ASP A 443 -2.56 14.97 -4.44
CA ASP A 443 -2.69 15.08 -5.90
C ASP A 443 -1.40 14.66 -6.63
N GLN A 444 -0.23 14.97 -6.05
CA GLN A 444 1.07 14.55 -6.59
C GLN A 444 1.29 13.03 -6.43
N VAL A 445 0.96 12.46 -5.27
CA VAL A 445 1.06 11.01 -5.02
C VAL A 445 0.16 10.24 -5.97
N GLN A 446 -1.08 10.71 -6.19
CA GLN A 446 -1.99 10.10 -7.16
C GLN A 446 -1.35 10.04 -8.56
N THR A 447 -0.79 11.16 -9.02
CA THR A 447 -0.12 11.21 -10.32
C THR A 447 1.05 10.24 -10.39
N ALA A 448 1.90 10.19 -9.35
CA ALA A 448 3.05 9.28 -9.31
C ALA A 448 2.64 7.80 -9.25
N ALA A 449 1.54 7.47 -8.56
CA ALA A 449 1.00 6.12 -8.50
C ALA A 449 0.41 5.70 -9.86
N ASP A 450 -0.39 6.57 -10.49
CA ASP A 450 -0.94 6.32 -11.82
C ASP A 450 0.18 6.13 -12.85
N ASP A 451 1.25 6.94 -12.79
CA ASP A 451 2.41 6.80 -13.68
C ASP A 451 3.12 5.44 -13.49
N LEU A 452 3.20 4.90 -12.26
CA LEU A 452 3.80 3.58 -12.01
C LEU A 452 2.90 2.45 -12.52
N ALA A 453 1.58 2.61 -12.41
CA ALA A 453 0.61 1.67 -12.95
C ALA A 453 0.67 1.64 -14.49
N ASP A 454 0.71 2.81 -15.14
CA ASP A 454 0.88 2.94 -16.59
C ASP A 454 2.21 2.33 -17.10
N GLN A 455 3.27 2.40 -16.29
CA GLN A 455 4.55 1.75 -16.57
C GLN A 455 4.53 0.23 -16.33
N GLY A 456 3.50 -0.30 -15.68
CA GLY A 456 3.36 -1.72 -15.34
C GLY A 456 4.20 -2.15 -14.14
N PHE A 457 4.62 -1.24 -13.26
CA PHE A 457 5.40 -1.59 -12.07
C PHE A 457 4.53 -1.76 -10.81
N ILE A 458 3.29 -1.27 -10.82
CA ILE A 458 2.23 -1.64 -9.88
C ILE A 458 0.94 -1.88 -10.69
N LEU A 459 -0.12 -2.39 -10.06
CA LEU A 459 -1.41 -2.57 -10.72
C LEU A 459 -2.36 -1.40 -10.44
N ASP A 460 -3.30 -1.14 -11.36
CA ASP A 460 -4.36 -0.13 -11.17
C ASP A 460 -5.14 -0.34 -9.86
N GLN A 461 -5.32 -1.60 -9.44
CA GLN A 461 -6.01 -1.95 -8.20
C GLN A 461 -5.18 -1.70 -6.93
N ASP A 462 -3.85 -1.58 -7.04
CA ASP A 462 -2.99 -1.22 -5.92
C ASP A 462 -3.09 0.29 -5.61
N VAL A 463 -3.38 1.12 -6.61
CA VAL A 463 -3.40 2.59 -6.49
C VAL A 463 -4.34 3.07 -5.37
N PRO A 464 -5.61 2.63 -5.25
CA PRO A 464 -6.47 3.05 -4.14
C PRO A 464 -5.92 2.70 -2.75
N ARG A 465 -5.26 1.54 -2.60
CA ARG A 465 -4.68 1.09 -1.32
C ARG A 465 -3.43 1.90 -0.97
N LEU A 466 -2.56 2.15 -1.95
CA LEU A 466 -1.42 3.05 -1.82
C LEU A 466 -1.88 4.46 -1.42
N MET A 467 -2.91 4.99 -2.11
CA MET A 467 -3.48 6.29 -1.80
C MET A 467 -4.09 6.36 -0.39
N ALA A 468 -4.75 5.29 0.07
CA ALA A 468 -5.30 5.23 1.43
C ALA A 468 -4.19 5.37 2.48
N GLN A 469 -3.04 4.71 2.29
CA GLN A 469 -1.88 4.84 3.17
C GLN A 469 -1.32 6.28 3.16
N HIS A 470 -1.15 6.88 1.98
CA HIS A 470 -0.64 8.25 1.87
C HIS A 470 -1.59 9.31 2.44
N ARG A 471 -2.91 9.09 2.43
CA ARG A 471 -3.88 9.99 3.08
C ARG A 471 -3.72 10.04 4.59
N GLN A 472 -3.18 8.99 5.21
CA GLN A 472 -2.87 8.94 6.64
C GLN A 472 -1.55 9.63 7.00
N VAL A 473 -0.84 10.28 6.07
CA VAL A 473 0.39 11.01 6.42
C VAL A 473 0.07 12.19 7.36
N PRO A 474 0.60 12.21 8.60
CA PRO A 474 0.22 13.18 9.62
C PRO A 474 1.04 14.48 9.60
N PHE A 475 2.13 14.52 8.81
CA PHE A 475 3.14 15.56 8.91
C PHE A 475 2.81 16.84 8.13
N LEU A 476 1.84 16.78 7.22
CA LEU A 476 1.57 17.85 6.26
C LEU A 476 0.44 18.76 6.74
N ARG A 477 0.68 20.07 6.69
CA ARG A 477 -0.31 21.07 7.08
C ARG A 477 -1.60 20.96 6.25
N PRO A 478 -2.78 21.18 6.85
CA PRO A 478 -4.05 21.17 6.13
C PRO A 478 -4.13 22.29 5.08
N THR A 479 -5.08 22.15 4.14
CA THR A 479 -5.41 23.25 3.22
C THR A 479 -5.95 24.46 4.00
N PRO A 480 -5.81 25.70 3.48
CA PRO A 480 -6.47 26.86 4.06
C PRO A 480 -7.97 26.64 4.21
N ALA A 481 -8.52 27.01 5.36
CA ALA A 481 -9.96 26.91 5.60
C ALA A 481 -10.74 27.71 4.54
N ARG A 482 -11.72 27.07 3.90
CA ARG A 482 -12.60 27.68 2.90
C ARG A 482 -14.03 27.67 3.40
N ARG A 483 -14.77 28.73 3.12
CA ARG A 483 -16.21 28.77 3.39
C ARG A 483 -16.92 27.74 2.50
N GLN A 484 -17.62 26.82 3.14
CA GLN A 484 -18.48 25.82 2.48
C GLN A 484 -19.93 26.32 2.38
N SER A 485 -20.39 27.07 3.38
CA SER A 485 -21.73 27.64 3.45
C SER A 485 -21.69 29.07 4.02
N GLY A 486 -22.76 29.84 3.81
CA GLY A 486 -22.84 31.25 4.22
C GLY A 486 -22.15 32.21 3.25
N GLY A 487 -22.70 33.42 3.13
CA GLY A 487 -22.14 34.46 2.27
C GLY A 487 -20.79 34.97 2.78
N LYS A 488 -19.94 35.50 1.88
CA LYS A 488 -18.71 36.23 2.25
C LYS A 488 -18.99 37.36 3.25
N GLN A 489 -20.16 37.96 3.10
CA GLN A 489 -20.79 38.83 4.08
C GLN A 489 -21.96 38.05 4.70
N ASN A 490 -21.99 37.92 6.02
CA ASN A 490 -23.06 37.20 6.72
C ASN A 490 -23.34 37.77 8.11
N ALA A 491 -24.37 37.25 8.79
CA ALA A 491 -24.77 37.69 10.13
C ALA A 491 -24.12 36.89 11.28
N GLY A 492 -23.04 36.15 10.98
CA GLY A 492 -22.24 35.36 11.93
C GLY A 492 -22.39 33.85 11.79
N ASN A 493 -23.29 33.36 10.94
CA ASN A 493 -23.51 31.93 10.71
C ASN A 493 -22.99 31.50 9.34
N PHE A 494 -22.04 30.57 9.33
CA PHE A 494 -21.40 30.01 8.15
C PHE A 494 -20.61 28.75 8.53
N THR A 495 -20.20 27.97 7.54
CA THR A 495 -19.36 26.78 7.74
C THR A 495 -18.01 26.98 7.07
N LEU A 496 -16.93 26.66 7.78
CA LEU A 496 -15.60 26.50 7.21
C LEU A 496 -15.31 25.01 7.03
N ALA A 497 -14.59 24.66 5.97
CA ALA A 497 -14.09 23.33 5.70
C ALA A 497 -12.67 23.39 5.12
N TRP A 498 -11.90 22.33 5.33
CA TRP A 498 -10.55 22.14 4.80
C TRP A 498 -10.34 20.67 4.44
N LYS A 499 -9.18 20.34 3.88
CA LYS A 499 -8.66 18.98 3.74
C LYS A 499 -7.39 18.85 4.58
N GLY A 500 -7.16 17.71 5.18
CA GLY A 500 -5.98 17.39 6.00
C GLY A 500 -5.84 15.89 6.16
N THR A 501 -4.90 15.47 7.01
CA THR A 501 -4.64 14.04 7.28
C THR A 501 -5.91 13.27 7.64
N GLU A 502 -6.00 12.04 7.11
CA GLU A 502 -7.01 11.03 7.44
C GLU A 502 -6.48 10.01 8.45
N ALA A 503 -5.31 10.27 9.06
CA ALA A 503 -4.76 9.41 10.11
C ALA A 503 -5.72 9.30 11.28
N ASP A 504 -5.82 8.10 11.83
CA ASP A 504 -6.50 7.86 13.09
C ASP A 504 -5.92 8.76 14.20
N GLN A 505 -6.76 9.09 15.19
CA GLN A 505 -6.37 9.95 16.31
C GLN A 505 -5.86 11.35 15.89
N SER A 506 -6.32 11.85 14.74
CA SER A 506 -6.10 13.22 14.30
C SER A 506 -7.22 14.15 14.75
N THR A 507 -6.84 15.33 15.24
CA THR A 507 -7.75 16.44 15.51
C THR A 507 -7.25 17.70 14.82
N PHE A 508 -8.14 18.68 14.65
CA PHE A 508 -7.83 19.97 14.05
C PHE A 508 -8.06 21.11 15.04
N GLU A 509 -7.15 22.06 15.05
CA GLU A 509 -7.29 23.31 15.80
C GLU A 509 -7.59 24.46 14.84
N LEU A 510 -8.58 25.30 15.17
CA LEU A 510 -8.94 26.48 14.37
C LEU A 510 -8.62 27.78 15.13
N GLN A 511 -7.92 28.68 14.46
CA GLN A 511 -7.72 30.06 14.94
C GLN A 511 -8.35 31.07 14.00
N HIS A 512 -8.74 32.21 14.57
CA HIS A 512 -9.20 33.37 13.84
C HIS A 512 -8.41 34.63 14.18
N SER A 513 -8.48 35.62 13.28
CA SER A 513 -7.82 36.90 13.42
C SER A 513 -8.72 38.03 12.94
N ALA A 514 -8.80 39.11 13.72
CA ALA A 514 -9.59 40.30 13.41
C ALA A 514 -8.76 41.43 12.76
N ASP A 515 -7.45 41.25 12.63
CA ASP A 515 -6.50 42.26 12.14
C ASP A 515 -5.74 41.81 10.88
N GLY A 516 -6.34 40.90 10.12
CA GLY A 516 -5.79 40.42 8.85
C GLY A 516 -4.65 39.41 9.01
N GLY A 517 -4.59 38.71 10.15
CA GLY A 517 -3.62 37.65 10.43
C GLY A 517 -2.40 38.08 11.21
N VAL A 518 -2.42 39.26 11.85
CA VAL A 518 -1.31 39.75 12.69
C VAL A 518 -1.40 39.11 14.08
N THR A 519 -2.58 39.11 14.69
CA THR A 519 -2.85 38.44 15.97
C THR A 519 -3.88 37.33 15.79
N TRP A 520 -3.61 36.19 16.41
CA TRP A 520 -4.42 34.98 16.30
C TRP A 520 -4.94 34.55 17.67
N SER A 521 -6.20 34.12 17.71
CA SER A 521 -6.82 33.54 18.90
C SER A 521 -7.56 32.25 18.55
N PRO A 522 -7.63 31.27 19.46
CA PRO A 522 -8.46 30.08 19.26
C PRO A 522 -9.92 30.46 19.00
N VAL A 523 -10.55 29.78 18.05
CA VAL A 523 -12.01 29.86 17.88
C VAL A 523 -12.65 29.03 18.99
N PRO A 524 -13.53 29.60 19.85
CA PRO A 524 -14.12 28.85 20.95
C PRO A 524 -14.92 27.64 20.47
N GLY A 525 -14.59 26.45 21.02
CA GLY A 525 -15.21 25.18 20.64
C GLY A 525 -14.58 24.52 19.42
N ALA A 526 -13.44 25.03 18.94
CA ALA A 526 -12.68 24.51 17.81
C ALA A 526 -11.20 24.25 18.17
N GLU A 527 -10.94 23.93 19.44
CA GLU A 527 -9.60 23.63 19.97
C GLU A 527 -9.16 22.17 19.71
N ALA A 528 -10.09 21.28 19.37
CA ALA A 528 -9.82 19.91 18.94
C ALA A 528 -11.06 19.37 18.19
N LEU A 529 -11.03 19.45 16.86
CA LEU A 529 -12.11 19.01 15.98
C LEU A 529 -11.75 17.68 15.31
N ASP A 530 -12.63 16.70 15.37
CA ASP A 530 -12.44 15.43 14.65
C ASP A 530 -12.71 15.62 13.14
N ASP A 531 -13.70 16.44 12.81
CA ASP A 531 -14.06 16.71 11.43
C ASP A 531 -13.22 17.86 10.85
N PRO A 532 -12.86 17.80 9.54
CA PRO A 532 -12.15 18.88 8.86
C PRO A 532 -13.09 20.03 8.47
N ALA A 533 -14.01 20.38 9.36
CA ALA A 533 -14.98 21.45 9.20
C ALA A 533 -15.41 22.03 10.55
N PHE A 534 -15.84 23.28 10.53
CA PHE A 534 -16.40 23.96 11.71
C PHE A 534 -17.61 24.82 11.32
N GLU A 535 -18.72 24.61 12.03
CA GLU A 535 -19.95 25.36 11.81
C GLU A 535 -20.14 26.44 12.88
N PHE A 536 -20.15 27.71 12.45
CA PHE A 536 -20.55 28.81 13.31
C PHE A 536 -22.08 28.84 13.40
N THR A 537 -22.61 28.44 14.56
CA THR A 537 -24.05 28.42 14.84
C THR A 537 -24.39 29.16 16.15
N GLY A 538 -25.69 29.29 16.45
CA GLY A 538 -26.17 29.91 17.67
C GLY A 538 -25.81 31.39 17.77
N LYS A 539 -24.83 31.74 18.61
CA LYS A 539 -24.31 33.12 18.69
C LYS A 539 -23.52 33.51 17.44
N GLY A 540 -22.96 32.56 16.69
CA GLY A 540 -22.13 32.80 15.51
C GLY A 540 -20.84 33.56 15.81
N GLU A 541 -20.01 33.74 14.79
CA GLU A 541 -18.76 34.52 14.87
C GLU A 541 -19.02 35.99 15.23
N GLY A 542 -18.10 36.68 15.91
CA GLY A 542 -18.24 38.10 16.28
C GLY A 542 -18.41 39.06 15.10
N GLU A 543 -18.94 40.26 15.34
CA GLU A 543 -18.94 41.36 14.33
C GLU A 543 -17.50 41.70 13.94
N GLY A 544 -17.23 41.85 12.64
CA GLY A 544 -15.92 42.28 12.15
C GLY A 544 -15.50 41.60 10.85
N GLU A 545 -14.24 41.80 10.49
CA GLU A 545 -13.58 41.10 9.40
C GLU A 545 -12.64 40.04 9.97
N TRP A 546 -12.85 38.79 9.58
CA TRP A 546 -12.15 37.64 10.13
C TRP A 546 -11.38 36.88 9.07
N THR A 547 -10.15 36.50 9.40
CA THR A 547 -9.37 35.48 8.68
C THR A 547 -9.17 34.28 9.60
N TYR A 548 -8.95 33.10 9.01
CA TYR A 548 -8.89 31.82 9.71
C TYR A 548 -7.66 31.03 9.30
N ARG A 549 -7.13 30.21 10.20
CA ARG A 549 -6.08 29.22 9.89
C ARG A 549 -6.31 27.96 10.71
N VAL A 550 -5.87 26.83 10.16
CA VAL A 550 -6.07 25.51 10.76
C VAL A 550 -4.74 24.76 10.81
N ARG A 551 -4.55 23.92 11.82
CA ARG A 551 -3.49 22.91 11.88
C ARG A 551 -4.06 21.59 12.38
N SER A 552 -3.37 20.48 12.12
CA SER A 552 -3.70 19.18 12.72
C SER A 552 -2.75 18.85 13.86
N VAL A 553 -3.28 18.07 14.80
CA VAL A 553 -2.56 17.39 15.87
C VAL A 553 -2.94 15.92 15.78
N THR A 554 -1.97 15.06 15.51
CA THR A 554 -2.16 13.62 15.37
C THR A 554 -1.36 12.91 16.45
N THR A 555 -2.00 12.05 17.23
CA THR A 555 -1.31 11.11 18.11
C THR A 555 -0.93 9.88 17.30
N ILE A 556 0.35 9.55 17.25
CA ILE A 556 0.85 8.33 16.63
C ILE A 556 1.01 7.30 17.73
N PRO A 557 0.25 6.18 17.68
CA PRO A 557 0.28 5.18 18.74
C PRO A 557 1.67 4.55 18.84
N ALA A 558 1.96 4.00 20.02
CA ALA A 558 3.13 3.16 20.20
C ALA A 558 3.03 1.93 19.29
N ASP A 559 4.17 1.48 18.77
CA ASP A 559 4.30 0.17 18.14
C ASP A 559 5.40 -0.65 18.82
N ALA A 560 5.72 -1.82 18.25
CA ALA A 560 6.71 -2.72 18.84
C ALA A 560 8.13 -2.11 18.93
N VAL A 561 8.38 -0.97 18.29
CA VAL A 561 9.70 -0.36 18.14
C VAL A 561 9.76 1.14 18.53
N ARG A 562 8.64 1.83 18.72
CA ARG A 562 8.59 3.25 19.15
C ARG A 562 7.42 3.54 20.08
N ASP A 563 7.68 4.37 21.10
CA ASP A 563 6.67 4.90 22.01
C ASP A 563 5.66 5.83 21.31
N GLU A 564 4.50 6.01 21.92
CA GLU A 564 3.50 6.97 21.46
C GLU A 564 4.07 8.41 21.47
N TYR A 565 3.77 9.18 20.43
CA TYR A 565 4.14 10.60 20.34
C TYR A 565 3.13 11.38 19.51
N ALA A 566 3.10 12.71 19.69
CA ALA A 566 2.19 13.59 18.95
C ALA A 566 2.94 14.37 17.85
N VAL A 567 2.31 14.47 16.68
CA VAL A 567 2.72 15.31 15.56
C VAL A 567 1.78 16.51 15.50
N THR A 568 2.33 17.72 15.49
CA THR A 568 1.55 18.96 15.28
C THR A 568 2.06 19.65 14.05
N THR A 569 1.19 19.92 13.08
CA THR A 569 1.60 20.56 11.83
C THR A 569 1.78 22.08 12.00
N PRO A 570 2.50 22.75 11.09
CA PRO A 570 2.36 24.18 10.90
C PRO A 570 0.89 24.58 10.69
N TRP A 571 0.60 25.86 10.93
CA TRP A 571 -0.66 26.44 10.51
C TRP A 571 -0.76 26.50 8.97
N SER A 572 -1.96 26.26 8.45
CA SER A 572 -2.31 26.54 7.06
C SER A 572 -2.07 28.01 6.72
N GLU A 573 -1.99 28.32 5.43
CA GLU A 573 -2.11 29.72 5.01
C GLU A 573 -3.43 30.33 5.52
N PRO A 574 -3.46 31.65 5.82
CA PRO A 574 -4.68 32.33 6.18
C PRO A 574 -5.75 32.20 5.10
N SER A 575 -6.98 31.96 5.54
CA SER A 575 -8.14 32.00 4.66
C SER A 575 -8.41 33.40 4.12
N GLY A 576 -9.25 33.50 3.09
CA GLY A 576 -9.76 34.79 2.65
C GLY A 576 -10.73 35.40 3.67
N THR A 577 -10.73 36.73 3.78
CA THR A 577 -11.56 37.49 4.72
C THR A 577 -13.05 37.12 4.66
N THR A 578 -13.66 36.94 5.83
CA THR A 578 -15.09 36.79 6.08
C THR A 578 -15.59 38.01 6.84
N THR A 579 -16.58 38.72 6.30
CA THR A 579 -17.17 39.88 6.97
C THR A 579 -18.44 39.46 7.69
N VAL A 580 -18.48 39.68 9.00
CA VAL A 580 -19.65 39.41 9.85
C VAL A 580 -20.26 40.74 10.27
N ASP A 581 -21.52 40.95 9.89
CA ASP A 581 -22.31 42.13 10.24
C ASP A 581 -23.60 41.70 10.95
N LYS A 582 -23.65 41.96 12.24
CA LYS A 582 -24.81 41.76 13.13
C LYS A 582 -25.52 43.08 13.43
N THR A 583 -24.95 44.21 13.01
CA THR A 583 -25.38 45.53 13.42
C THR A 583 -26.47 46.04 12.49
N ALA A 584 -27.70 46.12 13.00
CA ALA A 584 -28.81 46.61 12.19
C ALA A 584 -28.59 48.05 11.68
N PRO A 585 -28.96 48.36 10.43
CA PRO A 585 -28.70 49.65 9.81
C PRO A 585 -29.33 50.81 10.59
N LYS A 586 -28.63 51.93 10.70
CA LYS A 586 -29.15 53.14 11.35
C LYS A 586 -30.28 53.73 10.50
N LEU A 587 -31.43 54.01 11.12
CA LEU A 587 -32.59 54.58 10.45
C LEU A 587 -33.13 55.82 11.18
N GLY A 588 -33.18 56.96 10.51
CA GLY A 588 -33.86 58.18 10.92
C GLY A 588 -35.20 58.35 10.19
N LEU A 589 -36.28 58.61 10.93
CA LEU A 589 -37.60 58.93 10.37
C LEU A 589 -38.17 60.19 11.05
N SER A 590 -38.25 61.28 10.29
CA SER A 590 -38.83 62.54 10.76
C SER A 590 -40.13 62.86 10.02
N CYS A 591 -41.16 63.22 10.79
CA CYS A 591 -42.50 63.46 10.27
C CYS A 591 -43.13 64.72 10.88
N PRO A 592 -43.92 65.48 10.10
CA PRO A 592 -44.66 66.62 10.63
C PRO A 592 -45.71 66.16 11.65
N LYS A 593 -45.79 66.81 12.82
CA LYS A 593 -46.78 66.47 13.87
C LYS A 593 -48.23 66.63 13.38
N ARG A 594 -48.49 67.68 12.60
CA ARG A 594 -49.80 68.00 12.02
C ARG A 594 -49.67 68.45 10.58
N VAL A 595 -50.61 68.05 9.74
CA VAL A 595 -50.67 68.46 8.33
C VAL A 595 -52.12 68.79 7.97
N LYS A 596 -52.35 69.86 7.21
CA LYS A 596 -53.69 70.18 6.71
C LYS A 596 -54.11 69.17 5.63
N ALA A 597 -55.37 68.75 5.65
CA ALA A 597 -55.94 67.89 4.60
C ALA A 597 -55.74 68.52 3.21
N GLY A 598 -55.38 67.70 2.21
CA GLY A 598 -55.15 68.13 0.83
C GLY A 598 -53.80 68.81 0.54
N LYS A 599 -52.98 69.14 1.56
CA LYS A 599 -51.64 69.73 1.35
C LYS A 599 -50.57 68.67 1.10
N ARG A 600 -49.55 69.01 0.32
CA ARG A 600 -48.34 68.19 0.15
C ARG A 600 -47.59 68.11 1.48
N ALA A 601 -47.30 66.89 1.93
CA ALA A 601 -46.45 66.65 3.09
C ALA A 601 -45.63 65.38 2.88
N TYR A 602 -44.46 65.35 3.49
CA TYR A 602 -43.49 64.28 3.35
C TYR A 602 -42.93 63.90 4.71
N ALA A 603 -42.67 62.61 4.89
CA ALA A 603 -41.74 62.13 5.89
C ALA A 603 -40.33 62.15 5.29
N ARG A 604 -39.32 62.53 6.08
CA ARG A 604 -37.91 62.47 5.69
C ARG A 604 -37.30 61.21 6.28
N ILE A 605 -36.68 60.40 5.42
CA ILE A 605 -35.99 59.16 5.77
C ILE A 605 -34.50 59.39 5.52
N ARG A 606 -33.67 58.98 6.48
CA ARG A 606 -32.22 58.82 6.30
C ARG A 606 -31.86 57.44 6.81
N ALA A 607 -31.13 56.68 6.03
CA ALA A 607 -30.57 55.42 6.48
C ALA A 607 -29.07 55.37 6.14
N SER A 608 -28.33 54.67 6.96
CA SER A 608 -26.92 54.37 6.75
C SER A 608 -26.61 53.02 7.38
N ASP A 609 -25.56 52.40 6.90
CA ASP A 609 -25.05 51.16 7.43
C ASP A 609 -23.53 51.24 7.43
N GLU A 610 -22.89 50.84 8.53
CA GLU A 610 -21.44 50.95 8.72
C GLU A 610 -20.72 49.61 8.46
N GLY A 611 -21.47 48.50 8.33
CA GLY A 611 -20.93 47.18 8.02
C GLY A 611 -21.01 46.89 6.52
N VAL A 612 -21.91 46.01 6.10
CA VAL A 612 -21.97 45.51 4.71
C VAL A 612 -22.69 46.45 3.75
N GLY A 613 -23.22 47.55 4.24
CA GLY A 613 -23.95 48.53 3.45
C GLY A 613 -25.43 48.19 3.31
N LEU A 614 -26.21 49.17 2.85
CA LEU A 614 -27.65 49.00 2.65
C LEU A 614 -27.94 48.18 1.39
N ARG A 615 -28.73 47.09 1.50
CA ARG A 615 -29.22 46.32 0.34
C ARG A 615 -29.99 47.17 -0.66
N LYS A 616 -30.68 48.20 -0.15
CA LYS A 616 -31.30 49.26 -0.94
C LYS A 616 -31.44 50.50 -0.08
N ASP A 617 -30.93 51.64 -0.54
CA ASP A 617 -31.06 52.90 0.18
C ASP A 617 -32.53 53.38 0.23
N PRO A 618 -33.18 53.43 1.41
CA PRO A 618 -34.52 53.96 1.58
C PRO A 618 -34.55 55.48 1.83
N SER A 619 -33.40 56.15 1.82
CA SER A 619 -33.28 57.58 2.12
C SER A 619 -34.05 58.46 1.13
N GLY A 620 -34.56 59.58 1.63
CA GLY A 620 -35.30 60.56 0.82
C GLY A 620 -36.64 60.99 1.40
N LYS A 621 -37.50 61.53 0.54
CA LYS A 621 -38.81 62.08 0.93
C LYS A 621 -39.92 61.09 0.60
N ARG A 622 -40.64 60.60 1.61
CA ARG A 622 -41.84 59.79 1.41
C ARG A 622 -43.11 60.61 1.54
N LYS A 623 -43.92 60.65 0.49
CA LYS A 623 -45.20 61.38 0.47
C LYS A 623 -46.19 60.83 1.51
N ILE A 624 -46.83 61.73 2.26
CA ILE A 624 -47.89 61.43 3.23
C ILE A 624 -49.24 61.61 2.54
N ARG A 625 -50.13 60.60 2.64
CA ARG A 625 -51.50 60.69 2.10
C ARG A 625 -52.36 61.58 3.00
N THR A 626 -52.62 62.81 2.56
CA THR A 626 -53.36 63.85 3.29
C THR A 626 -54.81 64.05 2.83
N GLY A 627 -55.31 63.21 1.91
CA GLY A 627 -56.68 63.33 1.36
C GLY A 627 -57.81 63.01 2.34
N ARG A 628 -57.54 62.25 3.40
CA ARG A 628 -58.51 61.94 4.46
C ARG A 628 -57.96 62.33 5.82
N LYS A 629 -58.79 62.98 6.64
CA LYS A 629 -58.46 63.38 8.02
C LYS A 629 -58.17 62.15 8.91
N GLY A 630 -57.52 62.40 10.03
CA GLY A 630 -57.20 61.38 11.03
C GLY A 630 -55.71 61.12 11.19
N ALA A 631 -55.35 60.21 12.10
CA ALA A 631 -53.98 59.82 12.33
C ALA A 631 -53.47 58.94 11.18
N LYS A 632 -52.32 59.29 10.62
CA LYS A 632 -51.59 58.48 9.65
C LYS A 632 -50.32 57.97 10.31
N ARG A 633 -50.03 56.68 10.13
CA ARG A 633 -48.78 56.05 10.58
C ARG A 633 -47.88 55.85 9.38
N ILE A 634 -46.69 56.43 9.41
CA ILE A 634 -45.68 56.24 8.37
C ILE A 634 -44.63 55.29 8.94
N LYS A 635 -44.31 54.20 8.23
CA LYS A 635 -43.31 53.18 8.62
C LYS A 635 -42.16 53.17 7.62
N ALA A 636 -40.92 53.39 8.03
CA ALA A 636 -39.74 53.20 7.19
C ALA A 636 -38.98 51.95 7.64
N LYS A 637 -38.32 51.27 6.69
CA LYS A 637 -37.51 50.07 6.90
C LYS A 637 -36.19 50.27 6.18
N ALA A 638 -35.08 50.06 6.87
CA ALA A 638 -33.76 49.86 6.28
C ALA A 638 -33.38 48.38 6.43
N VAL A 639 -32.71 47.82 5.44
CA VAL A 639 -32.18 46.45 5.43
C VAL A 639 -30.78 46.53 4.86
N ASP A 640 -29.81 45.94 5.54
CA ASP A 640 -28.43 45.82 5.06
C ASP A 640 -28.26 44.63 4.09
N GLY A 641 -27.04 44.45 3.58
CA GLY A 641 -26.67 43.40 2.64
C GLY A 641 -26.86 41.97 3.17
N VAL A 642 -26.86 41.76 4.49
CA VAL A 642 -26.95 40.44 5.14
C VAL A 642 -28.31 40.17 5.78
N GLY A 643 -29.21 41.15 5.74
CA GLY A 643 -30.61 41.01 6.13
C GLY A 643 -30.98 41.60 7.50
N ASN A 644 -30.06 42.21 8.25
CA ASN A 644 -30.43 42.91 9.47
C ASN A 644 -31.29 44.12 9.11
N ARG A 645 -32.20 44.49 10.02
CA ARG A 645 -33.26 45.45 9.68
C ARG A 645 -33.63 46.34 10.85
N THR A 646 -33.73 47.63 10.55
CA THR A 646 -34.32 48.62 11.45
C THR A 646 -35.63 49.12 10.89
N VAL A 647 -36.69 49.10 11.72
CA VAL A 647 -38.01 49.63 11.35
C VAL A 647 -38.36 50.77 12.30
N LYS A 648 -38.63 51.96 11.74
CA LYS A 648 -39.15 53.10 12.51
C LYS A 648 -40.54 53.48 12.05
N SER A 649 -41.35 53.98 12.97
CA SER A 649 -42.64 54.54 12.64
C SER A 649 -42.89 55.88 13.34
N CYS A 650 -43.61 56.76 12.66
CA CYS A 650 -44.04 58.05 13.19
C CYS A 650 -45.54 58.22 12.97
N ARG A 651 -46.17 59.10 13.76
CA ARG A 651 -47.58 59.47 13.60
C ARG A 651 -47.70 60.90 13.10
N VAL A 652 -48.61 61.10 12.15
CA VAL A 652 -48.93 62.40 11.55
C VAL A 652 -50.43 62.61 11.66
N ARG A 653 -50.87 63.70 12.30
CA ARG A 653 -52.30 64.01 12.41
C ARG A 653 -52.74 64.91 11.24
N VAL A 654 -53.59 64.38 10.36
CA VAL A 654 -54.17 65.17 9.27
C VAL A 654 -55.40 65.90 9.79
N VAL A 655 -55.31 67.22 9.88
CA VAL A 655 -56.32 68.11 10.49
C VAL A 655 -57.07 68.94 9.46
N LYS A 656 -58.27 69.41 9.82
CA LYS A 656 -59.05 70.36 9.00
C LYS A 656 -58.28 71.69 8.94
N GLY A 657 -58.13 72.29 7.76
CA GLY A 657 -57.63 73.67 7.67
C GLY A 657 -58.67 74.61 8.30
N ARG A 658 -58.26 75.48 9.24
CA ARG A 658 -59.06 76.67 9.57
C ARG A 658 -59.00 77.60 8.36
N ARG A 659 -60.18 78.07 7.93
CA ARG A 659 -60.32 79.16 6.95
C ARG A 659 -59.73 80.42 7.55
#